data_AF-A0A378LUB4-F1
#
_entry.id   AF-A0A378LUB4-F1
#
_cell.length_a   1.000
_cell.length_b   1.000
_cell.length_c   1.000
_cell.angle_alpha   90.00
_cell.angle_beta   90.00
_cell.angle_gamma   90.00
#
_symmetry.space_group_name_H-M   'P 1'
#
loop_
_entity.id
_entity.type
_entity.pdbx_description
1 polymer ?
#
loop_
_entity_poly.entity_id
_entity_poly.type
_entity_poly.pdbx_seq_one_letter_code
_entity_poly.pdbx_strand_id
1 'polypeptide(L)'
;MYEKVNKKSFTLAMLGTDTVFTPNLKKRKKVPIKLGGKVPEYYPKGETLSIVSTLIQTSENPIIDHKQLAPYLSPEVAVVNGPKTEGSNVGEKIGIGLGIALNALVRGQTELNEIAHSRGGVESILIAHEINALKENIASFENFDDLTKFLCAQHLERKKSKTYNTPDIMYSLLSQLPKDKGIQEQWFKTLKANIPEASMNLFIIDPVPGDCWPVTWYDDRFFTLPPIVKHAEFVYYENERSDWGFTPIYPEATTPDQIVVRNTVPGHHGTGSAGTNASQQNMVVSPSDTKATHVQKLILFKILRFLDIHGVAFKEAQEIFHEYSALGRKYLFSLDEDHEPSVVSKFDFATIFRKLYDKIYKNRKAYEAFNATSYTFMGVSPQRKILRTDHKYGLLTEVFPKNSGYVNEEHSALMKEYFFKILQVDSHQSNDIVTLVNTAKEVLSRNIRKISNPSDSISDHSISLAILDSESVRQDVLDSFGALIQRVSQQYLNDELSSEKKKAEKLHLFEAIIQIFNEFNLLLETDNPTIKIFVEKLIALSLRGITQTVEQQKSNLEEELNHLQATTDDNLKFFFNNLLTQINKDEEYTGSAIHPEIREIFESPDFAQLANHPVRIKIEYICNQLAEKLPQDKGQNDLIEQLTERFEEIYSSSLDEFEKLYFQIMIFIQDIAALNRVFADGEAVFNKHELSLRIRAEALIDSAAQKFYRDRPHALPEQAESGTFREMVERHAINHYGVVDRVKKAKADLEQDKQQLSSHLENMQQLMRQKEAQNKVAFEKEQAKKLEYRTALNNPKEAEYLLLIHKKLIPLTQEYLAYLKSQLPENYELEFKEELKKEYEKIEDKIQKVSALYDILNNEKQMPHPKERIREFYHRLDLVAEKLSTHRDKEFDRFCQNVLIAIGVLLSGIVPGLIALKIYSSVGYSGTKSLLFWRSAGHNVVSNLNRYKKDIDLTIQAEKDDDEESAEISLEF
;
A
#
# COMPACT_ATOMS: atom_id res chain seq x y z
N MET A 1 -7.15 18.08 -65.29
CA MET A 1 -6.91 16.70 -65.77
C MET A 1 -5.98 15.91 -64.84
N TYR A 2 -5.09 16.56 -64.09
CA TYR A 2 -4.37 15.98 -62.95
C TYR A 2 -4.48 16.96 -61.78
N GLU A 3 -5.61 16.96 -61.08
CA GLU A 3 -5.73 17.76 -59.87
C GLU A 3 -4.81 17.17 -58.80
N LYS A 4 -4.09 18.04 -58.11
CA LYS A 4 -3.20 17.64 -57.02
C LYS A 4 -4.06 17.05 -55.90
N VAL A 5 -3.81 15.79 -55.55
CA VAL A 5 -4.57 15.11 -54.50
C VAL A 5 -3.95 15.48 -53.15
N ASN A 6 -4.77 15.80 -52.14
CA ASN A 6 -4.30 16.16 -50.80
C ASN A 6 -3.71 14.97 -50.01
N LYS A 7 -3.98 13.74 -50.45
CA LYS A 7 -3.46 12.49 -49.85
C LYS A 7 -2.12 12.10 -50.49
N LYS A 8 -1.16 11.70 -49.65
CA LYS A 8 0.18 11.28 -50.08
C LYS A 8 0.25 9.85 -50.62
N SER A 9 -0.68 8.99 -50.20
CA SER A 9 -0.67 7.56 -50.50
C SER A 9 -1.57 7.18 -51.69
N PHE A 10 -1.18 6.14 -52.42
CA PHE A 10 -1.96 5.48 -53.47
C PHE A 10 -1.87 3.96 -53.31
N THR A 11 -2.97 3.23 -53.53
CA THR A 11 -2.99 1.77 -53.43
C THR A 11 -3.29 1.09 -54.78
N LEU A 12 -2.42 0.19 -55.22
CA LEU A 12 -2.65 -0.67 -56.39
C LEU A 12 -2.92 -2.11 -55.93
N ALA A 13 -4.00 -2.71 -56.39
CA ALA A 13 -4.30 -4.12 -56.15
C ALA A 13 -4.10 -4.95 -57.42
N MET A 14 -3.12 -5.86 -57.41
CA MET A 14 -2.80 -6.74 -58.54
C MET A 14 -3.35 -8.15 -58.28
N LEU A 15 -4.45 -8.52 -58.94
CA LEU A 15 -5.13 -9.79 -58.69
C LEU A 15 -4.38 -10.99 -59.30
N GLY A 16 -4.59 -12.17 -58.73
CA GLY A 16 -3.96 -13.41 -59.19
C GLY A 16 -4.53 -13.99 -60.48
N THR A 17 -3.92 -15.06 -60.99
CA THR A 17 -4.34 -15.72 -62.23
C THR A 17 -5.84 -16.02 -62.27
N ASP A 18 -6.47 -15.70 -63.40
CA ASP A 18 -7.91 -15.84 -63.66
C ASP A 18 -8.83 -15.20 -62.59
N THR A 19 -8.28 -14.32 -61.77
CA THR A 19 -9.01 -13.63 -60.71
C THR A 19 -9.52 -12.30 -61.25
N VAL A 20 -10.83 -12.11 -61.13
CA VAL A 20 -11.52 -10.88 -61.50
C VAL A 20 -12.04 -10.17 -60.27
N PHE A 21 -12.13 -8.83 -60.34
CA PHE A 21 -12.64 -8.00 -59.26
C PHE A 21 -14.02 -8.47 -58.76
N THR A 22 -14.04 -9.04 -57.56
CA THR A 22 -15.20 -9.70 -56.96
C THR A 22 -15.40 -9.22 -55.53
N PRO A 23 -15.89 -8.00 -55.30
CA PRO A 23 -16.04 -7.42 -53.97
C PRO A 23 -17.29 -7.91 -53.21
N ASN A 24 -18.15 -8.71 -53.86
CA ASN A 24 -19.50 -8.99 -53.37
C ASN A 24 -19.56 -9.76 -52.05
N LEU A 25 -20.02 -9.08 -51.00
CA LEU A 25 -20.38 -9.64 -49.70
C LEU A 25 -21.83 -10.15 -49.77
N LYS A 26 -22.02 -11.45 -50.05
CA LYS A 26 -23.37 -11.99 -50.29
C LYS A 26 -24.29 -11.83 -49.08
N LYS A 27 -25.48 -11.26 -49.30
CA LYS A 27 -26.52 -10.98 -48.29
C LYS A 27 -27.37 -12.19 -47.87
N ARG A 28 -27.14 -13.40 -48.42
CA ARG A 28 -28.01 -14.58 -48.19
C ARG A 28 -27.22 -15.83 -47.80
N LYS A 29 -27.76 -16.57 -46.82
CA LYS A 29 -27.25 -17.85 -46.34
C LYS A 29 -27.34 -18.92 -47.44
N LYS A 30 -26.18 -19.45 -47.88
CA LYS A 30 -26.13 -20.64 -48.74
C LYS A 30 -26.18 -21.91 -47.89
N VAL A 31 -26.80 -22.96 -48.40
CA VAL A 31 -26.82 -24.28 -47.77
C VAL A 31 -25.38 -24.82 -47.71
N PRO A 32 -24.89 -25.30 -46.55
CA PRO A 32 -23.56 -25.90 -46.45
C PRO A 32 -23.42 -27.08 -47.40
N ILE A 33 -22.37 -27.07 -48.22
CA ILE A 33 -22.05 -28.15 -49.14
C ILE A 33 -21.28 -29.22 -48.35
N LYS A 34 -21.72 -30.48 -48.44
CA LYS A 34 -21.10 -31.61 -47.73
C LYS A 34 -19.74 -31.96 -48.32
N LEU A 35 -18.92 -32.68 -47.54
CA LEU A 35 -17.67 -33.27 -47.99
C LEU A 35 -17.86 -34.02 -49.32
N GLY A 36 -16.97 -33.78 -50.29
CA GLY A 36 -17.06 -34.32 -51.65
C GLY A 36 -18.05 -33.59 -52.57
N GLY A 37 -18.75 -32.56 -52.10
CA GLY A 37 -19.60 -31.72 -52.94
C GLY A 37 -18.83 -30.61 -53.66
N LYS A 38 -19.33 -30.20 -54.83
CA LYS A 38 -18.75 -29.11 -55.63
C LYS A 38 -19.32 -27.75 -55.23
N VAL A 39 -18.45 -26.77 -54.98
CA VAL A 39 -18.84 -25.38 -54.69
C VAL A 39 -19.13 -24.66 -56.01
N PRO A 40 -20.31 -24.04 -56.17
CA PRO A 40 -20.71 -23.40 -57.42
C PRO A 40 -20.00 -22.06 -57.68
N GLU A 41 -19.36 -21.48 -56.66
CA GLU A 41 -18.69 -20.19 -56.73
C GLU A 41 -17.45 -20.22 -55.86
N TYR A 42 -16.30 -19.88 -56.46
CA TYR A 42 -15.01 -19.97 -55.78
C TYR A 42 -14.82 -18.91 -54.69
N TYR A 43 -15.36 -17.71 -54.86
CA TYR A 43 -15.32 -16.61 -53.88
C TYR A 43 -16.70 -16.37 -53.24
N PRO A 44 -17.21 -17.29 -52.40
CA PRO A 44 -18.57 -17.21 -51.87
C PRO A 44 -18.82 -16.00 -50.96
N LYS A 45 -17.74 -15.34 -50.49
CA LYS A 45 -17.77 -14.19 -49.59
C LYS A 45 -17.05 -12.96 -50.14
N GLY A 46 -16.76 -12.95 -51.44
CA GLY A 46 -15.88 -11.98 -52.08
C GLY A 46 -14.42 -12.40 -52.05
N GLU A 47 -13.65 -11.85 -52.98
CA GLU A 47 -12.21 -12.03 -53.10
C GLU A 47 -11.49 -10.98 -52.23
N THR A 48 -10.47 -11.42 -51.50
CA THR A 48 -9.82 -10.64 -50.43
C THR A 48 -9.29 -9.28 -50.86
N LEU A 49 -8.53 -9.19 -51.95
CA LEU A 49 -7.97 -7.92 -52.41
C LEU A 49 -9.09 -6.98 -52.89
N SER A 50 -10.06 -7.53 -53.64
CA SER A 50 -11.26 -6.81 -54.09
C SER A 50 -12.05 -6.23 -52.92
N ILE A 51 -12.24 -7.01 -51.84
CA ILE A 51 -12.92 -6.54 -50.63
C ILE A 51 -12.15 -5.35 -50.05
N VAL A 52 -10.86 -5.51 -49.76
CA VAL A 52 -10.06 -4.45 -49.11
C VAL A 52 -10.03 -3.16 -49.95
N SER A 53 -9.85 -3.28 -51.27
CA SER A 53 -9.84 -2.11 -52.16
C SER A 53 -11.15 -1.31 -52.11
N THR A 54 -12.28 -1.97 -51.88
CA THR A 54 -13.56 -1.25 -51.71
C THR A 54 -13.70 -0.56 -50.36
N LEU A 55 -12.87 -0.88 -49.37
CA LEU A 55 -12.88 -0.26 -48.04
C LEU A 55 -12.03 1.01 -47.95
N ILE A 56 -11.12 1.21 -48.89
CA ILE A 56 -10.28 2.39 -48.95
C ILE A 56 -11.17 3.63 -49.18
N GLN A 57 -10.95 4.67 -48.38
CA GLN A 57 -11.69 5.92 -48.48
C GLN A 57 -11.23 6.69 -49.72
N THR A 58 -12.16 6.98 -50.63
CA THR A 58 -11.89 7.73 -51.86
C THR A 58 -12.46 9.14 -51.79
N SER A 59 -11.80 10.10 -52.44
CA SER A 59 -12.29 11.48 -52.56
C SER A 59 -13.46 11.61 -53.54
N GLU A 60 -13.46 10.73 -54.55
CA GLU A 60 -14.50 10.64 -55.57
C GLU A 60 -15.11 9.24 -55.59
N ASN A 61 -16.30 9.12 -56.19
CA ASN A 61 -16.91 7.81 -56.42
C ASN A 61 -16.03 7.00 -57.39
N PRO A 62 -15.60 5.79 -57.01
CA PRO A 62 -14.79 4.94 -57.88
C PRO A 62 -15.54 4.61 -59.18
N ILE A 63 -14.81 4.64 -60.29
CA ILE A 63 -15.30 4.17 -61.59
C ILE A 63 -15.27 2.64 -61.55
N ILE A 64 -16.43 2.01 -61.78
CA ILE A 64 -16.57 0.55 -61.83
C ILE A 64 -16.94 0.13 -63.25
N ASP A 65 -16.01 -0.50 -63.96
CA ASP A 65 -16.24 -1.05 -65.30
C ASP A 65 -15.61 -2.44 -65.44
N HIS A 66 -16.44 -3.48 -65.27
CA HIS A 66 -16.01 -4.87 -65.38
C HIS A 66 -15.49 -5.28 -66.77
N LYS A 67 -15.67 -4.44 -67.80
CA LYS A 67 -15.09 -4.69 -69.14
C LYS A 67 -13.65 -4.20 -69.25
N GLN A 68 -13.24 -3.31 -68.35
CA GLN A 68 -11.87 -2.79 -68.31
C GLN A 68 -10.95 -3.73 -67.52
N LEU A 69 -9.67 -3.64 -67.85
CA LEU A 69 -8.64 -4.43 -67.19
C LEU A 69 -8.34 -3.93 -65.78
N ALA A 70 -8.57 -2.64 -65.53
CA ALA A 70 -8.62 -2.05 -64.20
C ALA A 70 -10.09 -1.74 -63.83
N PRO A 71 -10.87 -2.74 -63.39
CA PRO A 71 -12.32 -2.60 -63.25
C PRO A 71 -12.79 -1.71 -62.09
N TYR A 72 -11.89 -1.31 -61.20
CA TYR A 72 -12.19 -0.41 -60.07
C TYR A 72 -11.08 0.63 -60.00
N LEU A 73 -11.41 1.90 -60.23
CA LEU A 73 -10.44 2.99 -60.33
C LEU A 73 -10.93 4.25 -59.63
N SER A 74 -10.05 4.85 -58.83
CA SER A 74 -10.23 6.15 -58.17
C SER A 74 -8.86 6.82 -58.03
N PRO A 75 -8.80 8.11 -57.62
CA PRO A 75 -7.52 8.77 -57.35
C PRO A 75 -6.67 8.07 -56.29
N GLU A 76 -7.28 7.42 -55.28
CA GLU A 76 -6.57 6.77 -54.16
C GLU A 76 -6.30 5.28 -54.34
N VAL A 77 -7.11 4.58 -55.14
CA VAL A 77 -7.01 3.12 -55.31
C VAL A 77 -7.38 2.65 -56.71
N ALA A 78 -6.65 1.66 -57.21
CA ALA A 78 -6.99 0.91 -58.40
C ALA A 78 -6.91 -0.60 -58.17
N VAL A 79 -7.77 -1.37 -58.87
CA VAL A 79 -7.69 -2.84 -58.92
C VAL A 79 -7.47 -3.25 -60.36
N VAL A 80 -6.47 -4.09 -60.62
CA VAL A 80 -6.17 -4.68 -61.93
C VAL A 80 -6.50 -6.17 -61.89
N ASN A 81 -7.34 -6.62 -62.83
CA ASN A 81 -7.67 -8.03 -62.98
C ASN A 81 -6.42 -8.84 -63.34
N GLY A 82 -6.35 -10.07 -62.83
CA GLY A 82 -5.18 -10.89 -63.03
C GLY A 82 -5.02 -11.43 -64.45
N PRO A 83 -3.85 -11.99 -64.77
CA PRO A 83 -3.56 -12.57 -66.07
C PRO A 83 -4.31 -13.89 -66.28
N LYS A 84 -4.40 -14.33 -67.54
CA LYS A 84 -4.95 -15.64 -67.92
C LYS A 84 -4.05 -16.77 -67.44
N THR A 85 -4.60 -17.99 -67.29
CA THR A 85 -3.84 -19.20 -66.91
C THR A 85 -2.55 -19.40 -67.69
N GLU A 86 -2.56 -19.17 -69.00
CA GLU A 86 -1.41 -19.36 -69.89
C GLU A 86 -0.34 -18.26 -69.80
N GLY A 87 -0.57 -17.20 -69.01
CA GLY A 87 0.38 -16.09 -68.82
C GLY A 87 0.55 -15.16 -70.03
N SER A 88 -0.20 -15.37 -71.12
CA SER A 88 -0.06 -14.64 -72.39
C SER A 88 -0.24 -13.12 -72.30
N ASN A 89 -0.93 -12.65 -71.26
CA ASN A 89 -1.20 -11.23 -71.03
C ASN A 89 -0.60 -10.67 -69.74
N VAL A 90 0.40 -11.33 -69.14
CA VAL A 90 1.13 -10.81 -67.97
C VAL A 90 1.74 -9.43 -68.27
N GLY A 91 2.32 -9.25 -69.47
CA GLY A 91 2.90 -7.96 -69.87
C GLY A 91 1.87 -6.84 -69.95
N GLU A 92 0.64 -7.16 -70.35
CA GLU A 92 -0.47 -6.21 -70.37
C GLU A 92 -0.80 -5.72 -68.95
N LYS A 93 -0.79 -6.62 -67.95
CA LYS A 93 -1.10 -6.27 -66.56
C LYS A 93 -0.01 -5.41 -65.94
N ILE A 94 1.26 -5.76 -66.17
CA ILE A 94 2.41 -4.96 -65.73
C ILE A 94 2.35 -3.56 -66.35
N GLY A 95 2.14 -3.45 -67.66
CA GLY A 95 2.09 -2.16 -68.35
C GLY A 95 0.96 -1.26 -67.84
N ILE A 96 -0.22 -1.84 -67.55
CA ILE A 96 -1.35 -1.10 -66.97
C ILE A 96 -1.06 -0.67 -65.53
N GLY A 97 -0.59 -1.59 -64.68
CA GLY A 97 -0.24 -1.30 -63.29
C GLY A 97 0.81 -0.21 -63.18
N LEU A 98 1.90 -0.32 -63.95
CA LEU A 98 2.94 0.70 -64.04
C LEU A 98 2.39 2.05 -64.51
N GLY A 99 1.56 2.07 -65.57
CA GLY A 99 0.94 3.30 -66.05
C GLY A 99 0.06 3.98 -65.00
N ILE A 100 -0.72 3.19 -64.24
CA ILE A 100 -1.54 3.69 -63.13
C ILE A 100 -0.66 4.28 -62.01
N ALA A 101 0.42 3.58 -61.63
CA ALA A 101 1.35 4.04 -60.60
C ALA A 101 2.09 5.33 -61.02
N LEU A 102 2.56 5.44 -62.26
CA LEU A 102 3.18 6.67 -62.77
C LEU A 102 2.20 7.84 -62.79
N ASN A 103 0.94 7.58 -63.15
CA ASN A 103 -0.11 8.59 -63.07
C ASN A 103 -0.40 9.02 -61.63
N ALA A 104 -0.26 8.13 -60.63
CA ALA A 104 -0.35 8.49 -59.21
C ALA A 104 0.80 9.41 -58.77
N LEU A 105 2.03 9.09 -59.18
CA LEU A 105 3.19 9.94 -58.93
C LEU A 105 3.01 11.34 -59.56
N VAL A 106 2.44 11.43 -60.77
CA VAL A 106 2.11 12.73 -61.39
C VAL A 106 1.07 13.52 -60.58
N ARG A 107 0.14 12.86 -59.89
CA ARG A 107 -0.80 13.54 -58.97
C ARG A 107 -0.16 13.98 -57.65
N GLY A 108 1.12 13.65 -57.42
CA GLY A 108 1.86 13.97 -56.20
C GLY A 108 1.73 12.91 -55.10
N GLN A 109 1.20 11.73 -55.41
CA GLN A 109 1.09 10.61 -54.47
C GLN A 109 2.40 9.82 -54.48
N THR A 110 3.33 10.16 -53.60
CA THR A 110 4.70 9.60 -53.59
C THR A 110 4.83 8.32 -52.76
N GLU A 111 3.84 7.98 -51.94
CA GLU A 111 3.81 6.74 -51.15
C GLU A 111 2.90 5.72 -51.88
N LEU A 112 3.50 4.73 -52.55
CA LEU A 112 2.76 3.73 -53.31
C LEU A 112 2.66 2.44 -52.48
N ASN A 113 1.44 1.94 -52.31
CA ASN A 113 1.18 0.67 -51.63
C ASN A 113 0.64 -0.34 -52.66
N GLU A 114 1.24 -1.52 -52.77
CA GLU A 114 0.73 -2.58 -53.63
C GLU A 114 0.30 -3.80 -52.81
N ILE A 115 -0.92 -4.27 -53.06
CA ILE A 115 -1.46 -5.51 -52.48
C ILE A 115 -1.69 -6.50 -53.61
N ALA A 116 -1.17 -7.72 -53.48
CA ALA A 116 -1.13 -8.62 -54.62
C ALA A 116 -1.22 -10.10 -54.24
N HIS A 117 -1.66 -10.93 -55.18
CA HIS A 117 -1.76 -12.39 -55.00
C HIS A 117 -1.24 -13.13 -56.23
N SER A 118 -0.57 -14.27 -56.04
CA SER A 118 -0.14 -15.16 -57.13
C SER A 118 0.76 -14.46 -58.14
N ARG A 119 0.49 -14.61 -59.45
CA ARG A 119 1.17 -13.88 -60.53
C ARG A 119 1.12 -12.37 -60.34
N GLY A 120 0.03 -11.81 -59.82
CA GLY A 120 -0.06 -10.38 -59.50
C GLY A 120 1.02 -9.92 -58.53
N GLY A 121 1.44 -10.80 -57.61
CA GLY A 121 2.57 -10.54 -56.71
C GLY A 121 3.90 -10.41 -57.44
N VAL A 122 4.13 -11.25 -58.44
CA VAL A 122 5.33 -11.20 -59.27
C VAL A 122 5.31 -9.99 -60.22
N GLU A 123 4.14 -9.65 -60.77
CA GLU A 123 3.91 -8.43 -61.54
C GLU A 123 4.23 -7.18 -60.72
N SER A 124 3.82 -7.14 -59.44
CA SER A 124 4.08 -6.04 -58.50
C SER A 124 5.57 -5.81 -58.24
N ILE A 125 6.33 -6.91 -58.04
CA ILE A 125 7.79 -6.84 -57.89
C ILE A 125 8.43 -6.20 -59.12
N LEU A 126 8.00 -6.59 -60.32
CA LEU A 126 8.53 -5.99 -61.54
C LEU A 126 8.12 -4.53 -61.71
N ILE A 127 6.87 -4.16 -61.40
CA ILE A 127 6.44 -2.75 -61.39
C ILE A 127 7.36 -1.93 -60.48
N ALA A 128 7.72 -2.44 -59.30
CA ALA A 128 8.65 -1.78 -58.41
C ALA A 128 10.05 -1.59 -59.03
N HIS A 129 10.56 -2.59 -59.77
CA HIS A 129 11.83 -2.46 -60.49
C HIS A 129 11.76 -1.41 -61.60
N GLU A 130 10.65 -1.33 -62.34
CA GLU A 130 10.47 -0.31 -63.38
C GLU A 130 10.47 1.11 -62.79
N ILE A 131 9.74 1.32 -61.68
CA ILE A 131 9.67 2.63 -61.02
C ILE A 131 11.03 2.99 -60.42
N ASN A 132 11.75 2.04 -59.81
CA ASN A 132 13.10 2.29 -59.30
C ASN A 132 14.07 2.70 -60.42
N ALA A 133 14.05 1.99 -61.55
CA ALA A 133 14.92 2.31 -62.67
C ALA A 133 14.61 3.71 -63.25
N LEU A 134 13.33 4.08 -63.32
CA LEU A 134 12.93 5.45 -63.68
C LEU A 134 13.42 6.47 -62.66
N LYS A 135 13.25 6.21 -61.35
CA LYS A 135 13.71 7.08 -60.27
C LYS A 135 15.20 7.40 -60.37
N GLU A 136 16.03 6.40 -60.68
CA GLU A 136 17.48 6.55 -60.82
C GLU A 136 17.91 7.36 -62.05
N ASN A 137 17.14 7.31 -63.15
CA ASN A 137 17.57 7.86 -64.44
C ASN A 137 16.84 9.16 -64.83
N ILE A 138 15.66 9.45 -64.26
CA ILE A 138 14.79 10.55 -64.71
C ILE A 138 15.41 11.94 -64.57
N ALA A 139 16.39 12.11 -63.68
CA ALA A 139 17.13 13.36 -63.53
C ALA A 139 17.85 13.76 -64.83
N SER A 140 18.35 12.76 -65.58
CA SER A 140 19.09 12.93 -66.82
C SER A 140 18.21 13.19 -68.06
N PHE A 141 16.91 12.92 -67.99
CA PHE A 141 16.00 13.06 -69.13
C PHE A 141 15.55 14.51 -69.31
N GLU A 142 15.55 15.04 -70.53
CA GLU A 142 15.15 16.43 -70.79
C GLU A 142 13.65 16.57 -71.06
N ASN A 143 13.03 15.54 -71.63
CA ASN A 143 11.65 15.59 -72.12
C ASN A 143 10.96 14.20 -72.05
N PHE A 144 9.69 14.15 -72.45
CA PHE A 144 8.89 12.90 -72.46
C PHE A 144 9.42 11.83 -73.45
N ASP A 145 10.05 12.25 -74.54
CA ASP A 145 10.61 11.34 -75.56
C ASP A 145 11.82 10.57 -75.02
N ASP A 146 12.67 11.21 -74.22
CA ASP A 146 13.81 10.55 -73.54
C ASP A 146 13.33 9.44 -72.60
N LEU A 147 12.28 9.71 -71.81
CA LEU A 147 11.65 8.71 -70.94
C LEU A 147 11.11 7.53 -71.75
N THR A 148 10.44 7.81 -72.87
CA THR A 148 9.87 6.76 -73.73
C THR A 148 10.97 5.92 -74.38
N LYS A 149 12.05 6.55 -74.87
CA LYS A 149 13.22 5.87 -75.41
C LYS A 149 13.89 4.97 -74.38
N PHE A 150 14.05 5.45 -73.15
CA PHE A 150 14.62 4.67 -72.06
C PHE A 150 13.80 3.42 -71.75
N LEU A 151 12.49 3.56 -71.59
CA LEU A 151 11.58 2.43 -71.35
C LEU A 151 11.61 1.41 -72.52
N CYS A 152 11.58 1.89 -73.76
CA CYS A 152 11.72 1.05 -74.95
C CYS A 152 13.07 0.31 -74.99
N ALA A 153 14.18 0.99 -74.68
CA ALA A 153 15.52 0.41 -74.68
C ALA A 153 15.64 -0.71 -73.64
N GLN A 154 15.20 -0.46 -72.40
CA GLN A 154 15.19 -1.48 -71.35
C GLN A 154 14.38 -2.72 -71.74
N HIS A 155 13.23 -2.51 -72.36
CA HIS A 155 12.39 -3.61 -72.82
C HIS A 155 13.07 -4.44 -73.93
N LEU A 156 13.70 -3.76 -74.89
CA LEU A 156 14.46 -4.42 -75.96
C LEU A 156 15.66 -5.20 -75.43
N GLU A 157 16.35 -4.69 -74.41
CA GLU A 157 17.46 -5.39 -73.76
C GLU A 157 16.99 -6.68 -73.08
N ARG A 158 15.87 -6.62 -72.36
CA ARG A 158 15.26 -7.82 -71.74
C ARG A 158 14.88 -8.87 -72.77
N LYS A 159 14.27 -8.47 -73.89
CA LYS A 159 13.94 -9.39 -75.00
C LYS A 159 15.16 -10.05 -75.67
N LYS A 160 16.34 -9.42 -75.61
CA LYS A 160 17.58 -10.00 -76.17
C LYS A 160 18.20 -11.08 -75.28
N SER A 161 17.87 -11.09 -73.99
CA SER A 161 18.38 -12.08 -73.05
C SER A 161 17.81 -13.46 -73.35
N LYS A 162 18.67 -14.48 -73.37
CA LYS A 162 18.25 -15.89 -73.51
C LYS A 162 17.73 -16.49 -72.20
N THR A 163 17.94 -15.81 -71.07
CA THR A 163 17.51 -16.24 -69.73
C THR A 163 16.17 -15.61 -69.31
N TYR A 164 15.69 -14.60 -70.04
CA TYR A 164 14.42 -13.92 -69.75
C TYR A 164 13.39 -14.18 -70.84
N ASN A 165 12.14 -14.36 -70.45
CA ASN A 165 11.00 -14.32 -71.38
C ASN A 165 9.97 -13.27 -70.95
N THR A 166 10.47 -12.16 -70.38
CA THR A 166 9.66 -11.03 -69.90
C THR A 166 8.67 -10.58 -70.99
N PRO A 167 7.35 -10.65 -70.72
CA PRO A 167 6.32 -10.27 -71.69
C PRO A 167 6.36 -8.81 -72.10
N ASP A 168 5.72 -8.48 -73.23
CA ASP A 168 5.65 -7.10 -73.71
C ASP A 168 4.78 -6.19 -72.83
N ILE A 169 5.40 -5.20 -72.20
CA ILE A 169 4.70 -4.21 -71.35
C ILE A 169 4.44 -2.88 -72.08
N MET A 170 5.15 -2.60 -73.17
CA MET A 170 5.26 -1.24 -73.71
C MET A 170 3.96 -0.76 -74.36
N TYR A 171 3.29 -1.62 -75.13
CA TYR A 171 2.03 -1.25 -75.77
C TYR A 171 0.98 -0.82 -74.74
N SER A 172 0.81 -1.62 -73.69
CA SER A 172 -0.16 -1.36 -72.64
C SER A 172 0.26 -0.17 -71.77
N LEU A 173 1.54 -0.03 -71.45
CA LEU A 173 2.06 1.14 -70.72
C LEU A 173 1.79 2.45 -71.47
N LEU A 174 2.20 2.53 -72.74
CA LEU A 174 2.00 3.74 -73.55
C LEU A 174 0.52 4.09 -73.73
N SER A 175 -0.38 3.10 -73.68
CA SER A 175 -1.82 3.35 -73.70
C SER A 175 -2.34 4.11 -72.48
N GLN A 176 -1.64 4.03 -71.34
CA GLN A 176 -1.98 4.71 -70.08
C GLN A 176 -1.36 6.11 -69.97
N LEU A 177 -0.41 6.45 -70.83
CA LEU A 177 0.27 7.74 -70.83
C LEU A 177 -0.46 8.77 -71.72
N PRO A 178 -0.27 10.08 -71.48
CA PRO A 178 -0.90 11.12 -72.30
C PRO A 178 -0.51 11.01 -73.78
N LYS A 179 -1.48 11.24 -74.68
CA LYS A 179 -1.26 11.21 -76.13
C LYS A 179 -0.99 12.58 -76.74
N ASP A 180 -1.47 13.65 -76.10
CA ASP A 180 -1.29 15.02 -76.55
C ASP A 180 0.09 15.56 -76.18
N LYS A 181 0.82 16.16 -77.13
CA LYS A 181 2.20 16.64 -76.90
C LYS A 181 2.30 17.71 -75.82
N GLY A 182 1.32 18.61 -75.71
CA GLY A 182 1.31 19.65 -74.68
C GLY A 182 1.10 19.06 -73.29
N ILE A 183 0.23 18.05 -73.19
CA ILE A 183 -0.03 17.33 -71.93
C ILE A 183 1.14 16.42 -71.55
N GLN A 184 1.81 15.78 -72.53
CA GLN A 184 2.97 14.91 -72.31
C GLN A 184 4.11 15.63 -71.57
N GLU A 185 4.48 16.82 -72.02
CA GLU A 185 5.58 17.56 -71.39
C GLU A 185 5.23 18.04 -69.98
N GLN A 186 3.98 18.45 -69.75
CA GLN A 186 3.53 18.82 -68.41
C GLN A 186 3.49 17.60 -67.46
N TRP A 187 3.01 16.46 -67.96
CA TRP A 187 2.99 15.20 -67.24
C TRP A 187 4.41 14.76 -66.87
N PHE A 188 5.34 14.81 -67.84
CA PHE A 188 6.74 14.47 -67.62
C PHE A 188 7.42 15.38 -66.60
N LYS A 189 7.27 16.70 -66.71
CA LYS A 189 7.82 17.66 -65.73
C LYS A 189 7.31 17.38 -64.32
N THR A 190 6.05 17.02 -64.19
CA THR A 190 5.44 16.70 -62.89
C THR A 190 5.95 15.37 -62.36
N LEU A 191 6.05 14.33 -63.20
CA LEU A 191 6.64 13.05 -62.81
C LEU A 191 8.08 13.24 -62.36
N LYS A 192 8.90 13.97 -63.14
CA LYS A 192 10.31 14.26 -62.84
C LYS A 192 10.49 14.97 -61.50
N ALA A 193 9.56 15.82 -61.11
CA ALA A 193 9.57 16.50 -59.82
C ALA A 193 9.21 15.56 -58.65
N ASN A 194 8.30 14.61 -58.86
CA ASN A 194 7.72 13.81 -57.77
C ASN A 194 8.38 12.43 -57.57
N ILE A 195 8.86 11.78 -58.64
CA ILE A 195 9.44 10.43 -58.57
C ILE A 195 10.70 10.30 -57.67
N PRO A 196 11.55 11.34 -57.46
CA PRO A 196 12.67 11.22 -56.52
C PRO A 196 12.22 10.92 -55.09
N GLU A 197 11.04 11.41 -54.70
CA GLU A 197 10.43 11.19 -53.39
C GLU A 197 9.60 9.89 -53.32
N ALA A 198 9.50 9.14 -54.44
CA ALA A 198 8.69 7.94 -54.49
C ALA A 198 9.23 6.83 -53.57
N SER A 199 8.34 6.19 -52.84
CA SER A 199 8.57 4.99 -52.04
C SER A 199 7.47 3.96 -52.31
N MET A 200 7.79 2.68 -52.11
CA MET A 200 6.84 1.58 -52.31
C MET A 200 6.77 0.68 -51.08
N ASN A 201 5.57 0.20 -50.78
CA ASN A 201 5.34 -0.87 -49.80
C ASN A 201 4.55 -2.01 -50.47
N LEU A 202 4.95 -3.26 -50.24
CA LEU A 202 4.36 -4.42 -50.90
C LEU A 202 3.74 -5.39 -49.88
N PHE A 203 2.50 -5.82 -50.10
CA PHE A 203 1.90 -6.95 -49.39
C PHE A 203 1.52 -8.03 -50.41
N ILE A 204 2.28 -9.12 -50.43
CA ILE A 204 2.20 -10.13 -51.49
C ILE A 204 1.83 -11.49 -50.93
N ILE A 205 0.72 -12.02 -51.42
CA ILE A 205 0.22 -13.36 -51.09
C ILE A 205 0.74 -14.34 -52.13
N ASP A 206 1.54 -15.29 -51.69
CA ASP A 206 1.97 -16.49 -52.42
C ASP A 206 2.43 -16.21 -53.86
N PRO A 207 3.53 -15.46 -54.04
CA PRO A 207 3.97 -14.96 -55.34
C PRO A 207 4.44 -16.11 -56.23
N VAL A 208 3.70 -16.42 -57.29
CA VAL A 208 4.00 -17.52 -58.21
C VAL A 208 4.24 -16.94 -59.60
N PRO A 209 5.41 -17.15 -60.23
CA PRO A 209 5.64 -16.72 -61.61
C PRO A 209 5.03 -17.71 -62.61
N GLY A 210 5.01 -19.00 -62.25
CA GLY A 210 4.72 -20.11 -63.15
C GLY A 210 6.02 -20.71 -63.71
N ASP A 211 6.21 -22.01 -63.48
CA ASP A 211 7.48 -22.72 -63.65
C ASP A 211 7.38 -23.97 -64.56
N CYS A 212 6.26 -24.15 -65.25
CA CYS A 212 6.04 -25.25 -66.19
C CYS A 212 5.37 -24.77 -67.49
N TRP A 213 5.72 -25.38 -68.61
CA TRP A 213 5.16 -25.02 -69.91
C TRP A 213 3.69 -25.45 -69.99
N PRO A 214 2.75 -24.61 -70.51
CA PRO A 214 2.95 -23.32 -71.18
C PRO A 214 2.98 -22.09 -70.26
N VAL A 215 2.87 -22.27 -68.95
CA VAL A 215 2.74 -21.20 -67.94
C VAL A 215 4.09 -20.70 -67.42
N THR A 216 5.14 -20.76 -68.24
CA THR A 216 6.50 -20.48 -67.76
C THR A 216 6.89 -19.02 -67.94
N TRP A 217 7.30 -18.38 -66.85
CA TRP A 217 7.81 -17.01 -66.84
C TRP A 217 9.14 -16.92 -66.05
N TYR A 218 10.16 -16.32 -66.66
CA TYR A 218 11.53 -16.20 -66.17
C TYR A 218 12.01 -14.74 -66.23
N ASP A 219 12.39 -14.22 -65.07
CA ASP A 219 13.02 -12.90 -64.87
C ASP A 219 13.80 -12.96 -63.55
N ASP A 220 15.09 -12.64 -63.54
CA ASP A 220 15.91 -12.74 -62.31
C ASP A 220 15.47 -11.72 -61.26
N ARG A 221 14.81 -10.64 -61.69
CA ARG A 221 14.32 -9.57 -60.81
C ARG A 221 13.21 -10.04 -59.87
N PHE A 222 12.60 -11.20 -60.13
CA PHE A 222 11.64 -11.81 -59.19
C PHE A 222 12.25 -12.03 -57.81
N PHE A 223 13.54 -12.36 -57.75
CA PHE A 223 14.18 -12.77 -56.52
C PHE A 223 14.74 -11.61 -55.71
N THR A 224 14.57 -10.35 -56.15
CA THR A 224 15.12 -9.18 -55.47
C THR A 224 14.11 -8.05 -55.37
N LEU A 225 14.18 -7.30 -54.28
CA LEU A 225 13.40 -6.09 -54.05
C LEU A 225 14.24 -4.84 -54.31
N PRO A 226 13.84 -3.94 -55.22
CA PRO A 226 14.62 -2.74 -55.51
C PRO A 226 14.57 -1.73 -54.36
N PRO A 227 15.56 -0.83 -54.21
CA PRO A 227 15.68 0.10 -53.07
C PRO A 227 14.49 1.06 -52.84
N ILE A 228 13.66 1.27 -53.87
CA ILE A 228 12.40 2.01 -53.74
C ILE A 228 11.39 1.34 -52.78
N VAL A 229 11.46 0.01 -52.64
CA VAL A 229 10.62 -0.76 -51.73
C VAL A 229 11.16 -0.61 -50.32
N LYS A 230 10.39 0.02 -49.42
CA LYS A 230 10.79 0.26 -48.02
C LYS A 230 10.28 -0.81 -47.07
N HIS A 231 9.08 -1.34 -47.33
CA HIS A 231 8.50 -2.43 -46.57
C HIS A 231 7.88 -3.48 -47.49
N ALA A 232 8.11 -4.76 -47.21
CA ALA A 232 7.48 -5.85 -47.94
C ALA A 232 7.03 -6.98 -47.00
N GLU A 233 5.79 -7.42 -47.11
CA GLU A 233 5.25 -8.58 -46.41
C GLU A 233 4.88 -9.69 -47.40
N PHE A 234 5.39 -10.90 -47.17
CA PHE A 234 5.07 -12.08 -47.96
C PHE A 234 4.35 -13.14 -47.14
N VAL A 235 3.29 -13.71 -47.71
CA VAL A 235 2.55 -14.82 -47.11
C VAL A 235 2.60 -16.06 -48.00
N TYR A 236 3.07 -17.18 -47.49
CA TYR A 236 3.17 -18.45 -48.22
C TYR A 236 2.20 -19.50 -47.67
N TYR A 237 1.59 -20.30 -48.55
CA TYR A 237 0.69 -21.39 -48.12
C TYR A 237 1.40 -22.74 -47.88
N GLU A 238 1.08 -23.45 -46.81
CA GLU A 238 1.82 -24.69 -46.47
C GLU A 238 1.32 -25.96 -47.18
N ASN A 239 0.04 -25.98 -47.55
CA ASN A 239 -0.69 -27.15 -48.04
C ASN A 239 -1.03 -27.07 -49.55
N GLU A 240 -0.45 -26.11 -50.28
CA GLU A 240 -0.43 -26.18 -51.74
C GLU A 240 0.49 -27.32 -52.18
N ARG A 241 -0.04 -28.23 -53.00
CA ARG A 241 0.63 -29.47 -53.43
C ARG A 241 0.60 -29.68 -54.93
N SER A 242 0.20 -28.71 -55.75
CA SER A 242 0.36 -28.83 -57.19
C SER A 242 1.84 -29.00 -57.52
N ASP A 243 2.19 -30.08 -58.24
CA ASP A 243 3.59 -30.47 -58.46
C ASP A 243 4.33 -29.53 -59.42
N TRP A 244 3.55 -28.84 -60.26
CA TRP A 244 3.99 -27.89 -61.28
C TRP A 244 3.09 -26.63 -61.27
N GLY A 245 3.64 -25.51 -61.73
CA GLY A 245 2.90 -24.27 -62.02
C GLY A 245 2.60 -23.37 -60.82
N PHE A 246 2.89 -23.82 -59.60
CA PHE A 246 2.52 -23.17 -58.32
C PHE A 246 3.67 -23.09 -57.31
N THR A 247 4.91 -23.17 -57.79
CA THR A 247 6.10 -22.93 -56.97
C THR A 247 6.26 -21.42 -56.75
N PRO A 248 6.17 -20.92 -55.50
CA PRO A 248 6.32 -19.51 -55.23
C PRO A 248 7.80 -19.11 -55.25
N ILE A 249 8.09 -17.83 -55.54
CA ILE A 249 9.43 -17.25 -55.45
C ILE A 249 9.74 -16.78 -54.02
N TYR A 250 11.02 -16.62 -53.70
CA TYR A 250 11.48 -16.06 -52.42
C TYR A 250 12.32 -14.80 -52.66
N PRO A 251 11.70 -13.60 -52.70
CA PRO A 251 12.43 -12.36 -52.96
C PRO A 251 13.27 -11.93 -51.77
N GLU A 252 14.47 -11.41 -52.02
CA GLU A 252 15.42 -10.90 -51.03
C GLU A 252 15.57 -9.36 -51.11
N ALA A 253 15.90 -8.73 -49.98
CA ALA A 253 16.21 -7.30 -49.95
C ALA A 253 17.53 -7.04 -50.67
N THR A 254 17.62 -5.93 -51.43
CA THR A 254 18.88 -5.48 -52.04
C THR A 254 19.66 -4.55 -51.12
N THR A 255 18.99 -3.91 -50.15
CA THR A 255 19.64 -3.01 -49.19
C THR A 255 19.21 -3.31 -47.74
N PRO A 256 20.09 -3.08 -46.74
CA PRO A 256 19.78 -3.41 -45.33
C PRO A 256 18.68 -2.57 -44.69
N ASP A 257 18.33 -1.40 -45.24
CA ASP A 257 17.26 -0.53 -44.74
C ASP A 257 15.85 -1.03 -45.07
N GLN A 258 15.72 -2.01 -45.96
CA GLN A 258 14.42 -2.56 -46.34
C GLN A 258 13.90 -3.52 -45.28
N ILE A 259 12.65 -3.32 -44.86
CA ILE A 259 11.97 -4.24 -43.94
C ILE A 259 11.28 -5.32 -44.76
N VAL A 260 11.67 -6.58 -44.58
CA VAL A 260 11.03 -7.72 -45.27
C VAL A 260 10.52 -8.75 -44.27
N VAL A 261 9.20 -8.85 -44.16
CA VAL A 261 8.50 -9.80 -43.31
C VAL A 261 8.02 -10.99 -44.15
N ARG A 262 8.21 -12.21 -43.66
CA ARG A 262 7.77 -13.44 -44.35
C ARG A 262 7.09 -14.37 -43.37
N ASN A 263 5.89 -14.84 -43.72
CA ASN A 263 5.11 -15.73 -42.89
C ASN A 263 4.52 -16.87 -43.69
N THR A 264 4.33 -18.02 -43.05
CA THR A 264 3.54 -19.12 -43.60
C THR A 264 2.16 -19.18 -42.98
N VAL A 265 1.18 -19.67 -43.73
CA VAL A 265 -0.16 -20.01 -43.22
C VAL A 265 -0.63 -21.33 -43.83
N PRO A 266 -1.41 -22.15 -43.11
CA PRO A 266 -1.96 -23.37 -43.67
C PRO A 266 -3.01 -23.07 -44.74
N GLY A 267 -3.14 -23.96 -45.72
CA GLY A 267 -4.02 -23.78 -46.88
C GLY A 267 -3.37 -24.13 -48.20
N HIS A 268 -4.17 -24.20 -49.25
CA HIS A 268 -3.72 -24.16 -50.65
C HIS A 268 -3.67 -22.72 -51.19
N HIS A 269 -3.17 -22.56 -52.42
CA HIS A 269 -2.91 -21.27 -53.08
C HIS A 269 -4.07 -20.25 -53.03
N GLY A 270 -5.33 -20.70 -53.06
CA GLY A 270 -6.51 -19.83 -53.03
C GLY A 270 -7.11 -19.59 -51.65
N THR A 271 -6.57 -20.20 -50.59
CA THR A 271 -7.23 -20.27 -49.28
C THR A 271 -7.51 -18.90 -48.66
N GLY A 272 -6.51 -18.02 -48.65
CA GLY A 272 -6.64 -16.66 -48.11
C GLY A 272 -7.36 -15.67 -49.03
N SER A 273 -7.61 -16.02 -50.29
CA SER A 273 -8.39 -15.19 -51.23
C SER A 273 -9.87 -15.59 -51.27
N ALA A 274 -10.17 -16.88 -51.11
CA ALA A 274 -11.50 -17.46 -51.29
C ALA A 274 -12.30 -17.69 -49.99
N GLY A 275 -11.62 -18.07 -48.90
CA GLY A 275 -12.26 -18.34 -47.61
C GLY A 275 -13.28 -19.48 -47.62
N THR A 276 -12.93 -20.60 -48.23
CA THR A 276 -13.80 -21.78 -48.37
C THR A 276 -13.17 -23.07 -47.84
N ASN A 277 -13.97 -24.12 -47.69
CA ASN A 277 -13.51 -25.48 -47.38
C ASN A 277 -13.15 -26.29 -48.64
N ALA A 278 -13.14 -25.65 -49.81
CA ALA A 278 -12.94 -26.31 -51.08
C ALA A 278 -11.47 -26.29 -51.51
N SER A 279 -11.06 -27.35 -52.21
CA SER A 279 -9.78 -27.40 -52.91
C SER A 279 -9.76 -26.51 -54.14
N GLN A 280 -8.60 -26.47 -54.80
CA GLN A 280 -8.34 -25.79 -56.06
C GLN A 280 -9.30 -26.22 -57.19
N GLN A 281 -9.93 -27.39 -57.07
CA GLN A 281 -10.91 -27.93 -58.04
C GLN A 281 -12.37 -27.64 -57.66
N ASN A 282 -12.61 -26.71 -56.73
CA ASN A 282 -13.93 -26.38 -56.18
C ASN A 282 -14.62 -27.54 -55.43
N MET A 283 -13.87 -28.52 -54.92
CA MET A 283 -14.43 -29.66 -54.19
C MET A 283 -14.24 -29.49 -52.69
N VAL A 284 -15.29 -29.61 -51.88
CA VAL A 284 -15.18 -29.56 -50.42
C VAL A 284 -14.38 -30.77 -49.93
N VAL A 285 -13.25 -30.51 -49.26
CA VAL A 285 -12.35 -31.56 -48.75
C VAL A 285 -12.15 -31.51 -47.23
N SER A 286 -12.46 -30.38 -46.58
CA SER A 286 -12.36 -30.30 -45.12
C SER A 286 -13.39 -31.21 -44.42
N PRO A 287 -13.02 -31.89 -43.32
CA PRO A 287 -13.95 -32.66 -42.50
C PRO A 287 -15.15 -31.85 -41.97
N SER A 288 -16.28 -32.51 -41.71
CA SER A 288 -17.56 -31.85 -41.38
C SER A 288 -17.57 -31.02 -40.10
N ASP A 289 -16.68 -31.31 -39.16
CA ASP A 289 -16.53 -30.66 -37.85
C ASP A 289 -15.48 -29.53 -37.84
N THR A 290 -14.75 -29.33 -38.95
CA THR A 290 -13.66 -28.35 -39.06
C THR A 290 -13.85 -27.37 -40.23
N LYS A 291 -13.12 -26.25 -40.22
CA LYS A 291 -13.26 -25.18 -41.22
C LYS A 291 -11.92 -24.56 -41.62
N ALA A 292 -11.70 -24.44 -42.93
CA ALA A 292 -10.54 -23.80 -43.55
C ALA A 292 -10.75 -22.30 -43.87
N THR A 293 -11.83 -21.69 -43.38
CA THR A 293 -12.22 -20.31 -43.74
C THR A 293 -11.51 -19.21 -42.94
N HIS A 294 -10.72 -19.56 -41.93
CA HIS A 294 -10.17 -18.58 -40.98
C HIS A 294 -8.97 -17.83 -41.54
N VAL A 295 -8.20 -18.45 -42.44
CA VAL A 295 -7.05 -17.83 -43.10
C VAL A 295 -7.45 -16.61 -43.92
N GLN A 296 -8.58 -16.63 -44.67
CA GLN A 296 -9.07 -15.44 -45.38
C GLN A 296 -9.27 -14.25 -44.43
N LYS A 297 -9.80 -14.49 -43.23
CA LYS A 297 -10.01 -13.43 -42.23
C LYS A 297 -8.70 -12.86 -41.72
N LEU A 298 -7.73 -13.74 -41.46
CA LEU A 298 -6.39 -13.33 -41.06
C LEU A 298 -5.75 -12.43 -42.13
N ILE A 299 -5.81 -12.84 -43.40
CA ILE A 299 -5.26 -12.04 -44.52
C ILE A 299 -5.98 -10.70 -44.65
N LEU A 300 -7.31 -10.67 -44.54
CA LEU A 300 -8.07 -9.40 -44.56
C LEU A 300 -7.57 -8.43 -43.49
N PHE A 301 -7.47 -8.86 -42.22
CA PHE A 301 -6.97 -7.99 -41.16
C PHE A 301 -5.49 -7.63 -41.33
N LYS A 302 -4.66 -8.53 -41.89
CA LYS A 302 -3.25 -8.23 -42.18
C LYS A 302 -3.10 -7.12 -43.22
N ILE A 303 -3.87 -7.17 -44.31
CA ILE A 303 -3.83 -6.12 -45.34
C ILE A 303 -4.38 -4.81 -44.77
N LEU A 304 -5.46 -4.85 -43.98
CA LEU A 304 -5.99 -3.66 -43.31
C LEU A 304 -4.94 -2.99 -42.42
N ARG A 305 -4.25 -3.77 -41.57
CA ARG A 305 -3.13 -3.27 -40.75
C ARG A 305 -2.02 -2.68 -41.62
N PHE A 306 -1.57 -3.43 -42.63
CA PHE A 306 -0.49 -3.02 -43.53
C PHE A 306 -0.79 -1.68 -44.21
N LEU A 307 -1.98 -1.51 -44.76
CA LEU A 307 -2.36 -0.27 -45.42
C LEU A 307 -2.56 0.89 -44.42
N ASP A 308 -3.10 0.63 -43.23
CA ASP A 308 -3.28 1.64 -42.17
C ASP A 308 -1.93 2.22 -41.71
N ILE A 309 -0.93 1.37 -41.42
CA ILE A 309 0.42 1.82 -41.04
C ILE A 309 1.15 2.56 -42.17
N HIS A 310 0.72 2.37 -43.42
CA HIS A 310 1.26 3.02 -44.61
C HIS A 310 0.32 4.12 -45.15
N GLY A 311 -0.42 4.78 -44.25
CA GLY A 311 -1.08 6.05 -44.52
C GLY A 311 -2.35 5.95 -45.38
N VAL A 312 -2.97 4.78 -45.45
CA VAL A 312 -4.24 4.59 -46.18
C VAL A 312 -5.43 4.77 -45.24
N ALA A 313 -6.30 5.72 -45.58
CA ALA A 313 -7.55 5.93 -44.85
C ALA A 313 -8.65 4.95 -45.30
N PHE A 314 -9.47 4.49 -44.36
CA PHE A 314 -10.59 3.57 -44.61
C PHE A 314 -11.94 4.23 -44.36
N LYS A 315 -12.96 3.80 -45.11
CA LYS A 315 -14.36 4.14 -44.84
C LYS A 315 -14.90 3.33 -43.65
N GLU A 316 -16.00 3.79 -43.04
CA GLU A 316 -16.69 2.99 -42.02
C GLU A 316 -17.16 1.65 -42.61
N ALA A 317 -16.53 0.57 -42.17
CA ALA A 317 -16.66 -0.74 -42.80
C ALA A 317 -17.66 -1.66 -42.08
N GLN A 318 -18.78 -1.15 -41.55
CA GLN A 318 -19.74 -2.01 -40.82
C GLN A 318 -20.25 -3.20 -41.67
N GLU A 319 -20.30 -3.03 -42.99
CA GLU A 319 -20.82 -4.03 -43.92
C GLU A 319 -19.98 -5.32 -43.97
N ILE A 320 -18.66 -5.24 -43.76
CA ILE A 320 -17.79 -6.44 -43.77
C ILE A 320 -17.96 -7.29 -42.53
N PHE A 321 -18.66 -6.79 -41.51
CA PHE A 321 -18.98 -7.50 -40.27
C PHE A 321 -20.41 -8.07 -40.26
N HIS A 322 -21.20 -7.89 -41.32
CA HIS A 322 -22.54 -8.47 -41.39
C HIS A 322 -22.55 -10.01 -41.32
N GLU A 323 -23.71 -10.58 -40.98
CA GLU A 323 -23.87 -12.03 -41.06
C GLU A 323 -23.65 -12.47 -42.50
N TYR A 324 -22.82 -13.49 -42.72
CA TYR A 324 -22.47 -14.05 -44.04
C TYR A 324 -21.42 -13.30 -44.88
N SER A 325 -20.87 -12.18 -44.40
CA SER A 325 -19.71 -11.53 -44.99
C SER A 325 -18.39 -12.30 -44.74
N ALA A 326 -17.28 -11.81 -45.31
CA ALA A 326 -15.95 -12.37 -45.13
C ALA A 326 -15.53 -12.46 -43.65
N LEU A 327 -15.69 -11.39 -42.85
CA LEU A 327 -15.34 -11.38 -41.43
C LEU A 327 -16.45 -11.95 -40.54
N GLY A 328 -17.70 -11.55 -40.76
CA GLY A 328 -18.88 -12.00 -40.00
C GLY A 328 -19.06 -11.34 -38.62
N ARG A 329 -20.29 -11.34 -38.09
CA ARG A 329 -20.68 -10.61 -36.85
C ARG A 329 -19.86 -10.91 -35.60
N LYS A 330 -19.28 -12.11 -35.48
CA LYS A 330 -18.52 -12.53 -34.30
C LYS A 330 -17.22 -11.74 -34.07
N TYR A 331 -16.75 -11.04 -35.09
CA TYR A 331 -15.54 -10.22 -35.03
C TYR A 331 -15.87 -8.73 -34.79
N LEU A 332 -17.15 -8.40 -34.61
CA LEU A 332 -17.62 -7.06 -34.20
C LEU A 332 -17.48 -6.87 -32.67
N PHE A 333 -17.74 -7.93 -31.89
CA PHE A 333 -17.75 -7.92 -30.41
C PHE A 333 -16.37 -8.11 -29.75
N SER A 334 -15.31 -8.30 -30.54
CA SER A 334 -13.93 -8.35 -30.02
C SER A 334 -13.29 -6.98 -29.84
N LEU A 335 -14.08 -5.91 -30.05
CA LEU A 335 -13.79 -4.52 -29.80
C LEU A 335 -14.73 -4.15 -28.64
N ASP A 336 -14.18 -3.72 -27.49
CA ASP A 336 -14.95 -3.47 -26.26
C ASP A 336 -16.17 -2.55 -26.49
N GLU A 337 -17.20 -2.70 -25.64
CA GLU A 337 -18.51 -2.03 -25.75
C GLU A 337 -18.44 -0.49 -25.81
N ASP A 338 -17.31 0.12 -25.47
CA ASP A 338 -17.10 1.57 -25.40
C ASP A 338 -16.38 2.19 -26.62
N HIS A 339 -15.90 1.39 -27.59
CA HIS A 339 -15.19 1.92 -28.76
C HIS A 339 -16.07 1.87 -30.00
N GLU A 340 -16.28 3.02 -30.66
CA GLU A 340 -16.91 3.07 -31.99
C GLU A 340 -16.25 2.06 -32.94
N PRO A 341 -16.92 0.93 -33.27
CA PRO A 341 -16.30 -0.23 -33.93
C PRO A 341 -15.90 -0.02 -35.40
N SER A 342 -16.02 1.20 -35.91
CA SER A 342 -16.02 1.53 -37.33
C SER A 342 -14.68 2.03 -37.88
N VAL A 343 -13.68 2.29 -37.02
CA VAL A 343 -12.39 2.88 -37.42
C VAL A 343 -11.26 1.85 -37.34
N VAL A 344 -10.67 1.49 -38.48
CA VAL A 344 -9.60 0.48 -38.61
C VAL A 344 -8.41 0.77 -37.69
N SER A 345 -8.01 2.04 -37.53
CA SER A 345 -6.90 2.46 -36.67
C SER A 345 -7.11 2.22 -35.17
N LYS A 346 -8.35 1.90 -34.74
CA LYS A 346 -8.68 1.54 -33.36
C LYS A 346 -8.69 0.02 -33.12
N PHE A 347 -8.40 -0.80 -34.13
CA PHE A 347 -8.39 -2.24 -33.96
C PHE A 347 -7.19 -2.73 -33.14
N ASP A 348 -7.45 -3.56 -32.13
CA ASP A 348 -6.41 -4.35 -31.47
C ASP A 348 -6.01 -5.54 -32.37
N PHE A 349 -5.15 -5.24 -33.35
CA PHE A 349 -4.65 -6.22 -34.30
C PHE A 349 -3.92 -7.38 -33.62
N ALA A 350 -3.20 -7.15 -32.52
CA ALA A 350 -2.48 -8.18 -31.80
C ALA A 350 -3.45 -9.24 -31.24
N THR A 351 -4.51 -8.80 -30.55
CA THR A 351 -5.55 -9.70 -30.05
C THR A 351 -6.32 -10.39 -31.17
N ILE A 352 -6.64 -9.66 -32.25
CA ILE A 352 -7.36 -10.22 -33.41
C ILE A 352 -6.54 -11.33 -34.08
N PHE A 353 -5.27 -11.07 -34.39
CA PHE A 353 -4.39 -12.05 -35.03
C PHE A 353 -4.20 -13.28 -34.15
N ARG A 354 -3.94 -13.10 -32.85
CA ARG A 354 -3.82 -14.21 -31.89
C ARG A 354 -5.05 -15.11 -31.90
N LYS A 355 -6.25 -14.53 -31.72
CA LYS A 355 -7.52 -15.29 -31.73
C LYS A 355 -7.75 -16.02 -33.07
N LEU A 356 -7.35 -15.43 -34.20
CA LEU A 356 -7.48 -16.06 -35.52
C LEU A 356 -6.49 -17.20 -35.71
N TYR A 357 -5.23 -17.02 -35.31
CA TYR A 357 -4.22 -18.07 -35.34
C TYR A 357 -4.61 -19.27 -34.49
N ASP A 358 -5.18 -19.03 -33.31
CA ASP A 358 -5.71 -20.11 -32.48
C ASP A 358 -6.83 -20.90 -33.17
N LYS A 359 -7.76 -20.21 -33.84
CA LYS A 359 -8.81 -20.89 -34.63
C LYS A 359 -8.22 -21.67 -35.79
N ILE A 360 -7.19 -21.14 -36.44
CA ILE A 360 -6.46 -21.83 -37.51
C ILE A 360 -5.80 -23.09 -36.96
N TYR A 361 -5.09 -23.00 -35.84
CA TYR A 361 -4.45 -24.13 -35.16
C TYR A 361 -5.47 -25.21 -34.78
N LYS A 362 -6.58 -24.85 -34.13
CA LYS A 362 -7.65 -25.81 -33.79
C LYS A 362 -8.25 -26.51 -35.02
N ASN A 363 -8.26 -25.83 -36.17
CA ASN A 363 -8.80 -26.36 -37.42
C ASN A 363 -7.71 -26.92 -38.35
N ARG A 364 -6.50 -27.25 -37.85
CA ARG A 364 -5.37 -27.72 -38.65
C ARG A 364 -5.76 -28.85 -39.62
N LYS A 365 -6.54 -29.82 -39.14
CA LYS A 365 -7.06 -30.95 -39.94
C LYS A 365 -7.84 -30.50 -41.19
N ALA A 366 -8.55 -29.38 -41.14
CA ALA A 366 -9.29 -28.84 -42.30
C ALA A 366 -8.35 -28.42 -43.44
N TYR A 367 -7.18 -27.87 -43.09
CA TYR A 367 -6.18 -27.40 -44.04
C TYR A 367 -5.27 -28.54 -44.51
N GLU A 368 -4.96 -29.50 -43.63
CA GLU A 368 -4.19 -30.70 -43.99
C GLU A 368 -4.90 -31.56 -45.02
N ALA A 369 -6.24 -31.51 -45.09
CA ALA A 369 -7.02 -32.14 -46.14
C ALA A 369 -6.63 -31.67 -47.56
N PHE A 370 -6.09 -30.45 -47.70
CA PHE A 370 -5.59 -29.95 -48.98
C PHE A 370 -4.29 -30.63 -49.44
N ASN A 371 -3.57 -31.33 -48.55
CA ASN A 371 -2.34 -32.04 -48.90
C ASN A 371 -2.55 -33.13 -49.96
N ALA A 372 -3.78 -33.61 -50.13
CA ALA A 372 -4.14 -34.63 -51.12
C ALA A 372 -4.72 -34.02 -52.41
N THR A 373 -4.64 -32.70 -52.58
CA THR A 373 -5.33 -31.95 -53.64
C THR A 373 -4.38 -31.08 -54.44
N SER A 374 -4.73 -30.82 -55.69
CA SER A 374 -3.98 -29.94 -56.59
C SER A 374 -4.88 -29.35 -57.67
N TYR A 375 -4.37 -28.37 -58.41
CA TYR A 375 -5.01 -27.92 -59.64
C TYR A 375 -5.07 -29.04 -60.67
N THR A 376 -6.12 -29.02 -61.49
CA THR A 376 -6.35 -30.03 -62.52
C THR A 376 -5.13 -30.17 -63.43
N PHE A 377 -4.71 -31.41 -63.71
CA PHE A 377 -3.55 -31.77 -64.55
C PHE A 377 -2.16 -31.43 -63.97
N MET A 378 -2.05 -30.85 -62.76
CA MET A 378 -0.77 -30.43 -62.18
C MET A 378 -0.11 -31.47 -61.26
N GLY A 379 -0.75 -32.62 -61.01
CA GLY A 379 -0.22 -33.65 -60.10
C GLY A 379 -0.21 -33.22 -58.62
N VAL A 380 0.09 -34.15 -57.71
CA VAL A 380 0.20 -33.87 -56.27
C VAL A 380 1.62 -34.17 -55.82
N SER A 381 2.33 -33.12 -55.39
CA SER A 381 3.67 -33.20 -54.80
C SER A 381 3.58 -33.62 -53.34
N PRO A 382 4.53 -34.41 -52.81
CA PRO A 382 4.54 -34.79 -51.40
C PRO A 382 4.84 -33.61 -50.46
N GLN A 383 5.59 -32.61 -50.95
CA GLN A 383 5.95 -31.41 -50.20
C GLN A 383 5.86 -30.17 -51.09
N ARG A 384 5.70 -29.00 -50.47
CA ARG A 384 5.65 -27.75 -51.21
C ARG A 384 7.07 -27.31 -51.58
N LYS A 385 7.28 -27.04 -52.86
CA LYS A 385 8.53 -26.46 -53.40
C LYS A 385 8.52 -24.94 -53.23
N ILE A 386 9.70 -24.33 -53.25
CA ILE A 386 9.93 -22.88 -53.39
C ILE A 386 11.02 -22.66 -54.43
N LEU A 387 10.90 -21.58 -55.20
CA LEU A 387 11.85 -21.19 -56.24
C LEU A 387 12.81 -20.15 -55.65
N ARG A 388 14.09 -20.48 -55.60
CA ARG A 388 15.18 -19.62 -55.12
C ARG A 388 15.94 -19.00 -56.29
N THR A 389 16.87 -18.11 -55.98
CA THR A 389 17.81 -17.49 -56.92
C THR A 389 18.46 -18.55 -57.84
N ASP A 390 18.73 -18.17 -59.09
CA ASP A 390 19.13 -19.06 -60.21
C ASP A 390 18.07 -20.10 -60.61
N HIS A 391 16.79 -19.88 -60.27
CA HIS A 391 15.69 -20.80 -60.55
C HIS A 391 15.89 -22.22 -59.96
N LYS A 392 16.58 -22.31 -58.82
CA LYS A 392 16.77 -23.57 -58.11
C LYS A 392 15.57 -23.87 -57.23
N TYR A 393 15.09 -25.11 -57.28
CA TYR A 393 14.04 -25.58 -56.38
C TYR A 393 14.61 -25.90 -55.00
N GLY A 394 13.94 -25.42 -53.96
CA GLY A 394 14.10 -25.87 -52.57
C GLY A 394 12.77 -26.33 -52.00
N LEU A 395 12.79 -26.83 -50.76
CA LEU A 395 11.56 -27.17 -50.03
C LEU A 395 11.11 -25.97 -49.18
N LEU A 396 9.80 -25.71 -49.11
CA LEU A 396 9.27 -24.66 -48.24
C LEU A 396 9.70 -24.89 -46.79
N THR A 397 9.75 -26.14 -46.33
CA THR A 397 10.11 -26.51 -44.96
C THR A 397 11.59 -26.33 -44.63
N GLU A 398 12.46 -26.18 -45.63
CA GLU A 398 13.88 -25.84 -45.41
C GLU A 398 14.04 -24.34 -45.11
N VAL A 399 13.14 -23.51 -45.64
CA VAL A 399 13.13 -22.05 -45.42
C VAL A 399 12.29 -21.69 -44.21
N PHE A 400 11.17 -22.38 -44.02
CA PHE A 400 10.23 -22.18 -42.93
C PHE A 400 10.07 -23.51 -42.17
N PRO A 401 10.93 -23.78 -41.16
CA PRO A 401 10.82 -25.00 -40.38
C PRO A 401 9.46 -25.06 -39.67
N LYS A 402 8.90 -26.26 -39.51
CA LYS A 402 7.63 -26.44 -38.80
C LYS A 402 7.81 -26.03 -37.34
N ASN A 403 7.15 -24.93 -36.95
CA ASN A 403 7.05 -24.56 -35.54
C ASN A 403 6.16 -25.55 -34.79
N SER A 404 6.70 -26.20 -33.76
CA SER A 404 5.91 -27.04 -32.86
C SER A 404 5.04 -26.14 -31.97
N GLY A 405 3.73 -26.41 -31.96
CA GLY A 405 2.77 -25.74 -31.10
C GLY A 405 2.17 -24.42 -31.58
N TYR A 406 2.70 -23.82 -32.64
CA TYR A 406 2.19 -22.57 -33.21
C TYR A 406 1.87 -22.72 -34.70
N VAL A 407 1.17 -21.73 -35.28
CA VAL A 407 0.90 -21.73 -36.73
C VAL A 407 2.15 -21.28 -37.48
N ASN A 408 2.81 -20.23 -36.99
CA ASN A 408 4.05 -19.66 -37.52
C ASN A 408 4.75 -18.84 -36.40
N GLU A 409 5.85 -18.17 -36.72
CA GLU A 409 6.62 -17.36 -35.77
C GLU A 409 5.83 -16.17 -35.21
N GLU A 410 5.02 -15.50 -36.03
CA GLU A 410 4.16 -14.39 -35.57
C GLU A 410 3.15 -14.87 -34.53
N HIS A 411 2.55 -16.06 -34.71
CA HIS A 411 1.67 -16.64 -33.69
C HIS A 411 2.42 -16.86 -32.37
N SER A 412 3.66 -17.36 -32.44
CA SER A 412 4.50 -17.53 -31.25
C SER A 412 4.78 -16.19 -30.57
N ALA A 413 5.19 -15.16 -31.32
CA ALA A 413 5.48 -13.83 -30.79
C ALA A 413 4.25 -13.20 -30.12
N LEU A 414 3.08 -13.25 -30.77
CA LEU A 414 1.82 -12.73 -30.21
C LEU A 414 1.40 -13.47 -28.94
N MET A 415 1.68 -14.77 -28.85
CA MET A 415 1.39 -15.56 -27.66
C MET A 415 2.34 -15.23 -26.52
N LYS A 416 3.64 -15.06 -26.81
CA LYS A 416 4.61 -14.56 -25.82
C LYS A 416 4.17 -13.20 -25.29
N GLU A 417 3.91 -12.24 -26.18
CA GLU A 417 3.44 -10.90 -25.80
C GLU A 417 2.17 -10.97 -24.93
N TYR A 418 1.22 -11.82 -25.28
CA TYR A 418 0.00 -12.02 -24.49
C TYR A 418 0.30 -12.54 -23.08
N PHE A 419 1.15 -13.56 -22.94
CA PHE A 419 1.52 -14.09 -21.63
C PHE A 419 2.39 -13.11 -20.83
N PHE A 420 3.33 -12.41 -21.48
CA PHE A 420 4.09 -11.34 -20.86
C PHE A 420 3.16 -10.23 -20.36
N LYS A 421 2.28 -9.70 -21.21
CA LYS A 421 1.32 -8.67 -20.84
C LYS A 421 0.40 -9.13 -19.72
N ILE A 422 -0.06 -10.38 -19.72
CA ILE A 422 -0.95 -10.87 -18.65
C ILE A 422 -0.23 -11.21 -17.36
N LEU A 423 1.02 -11.65 -17.42
CA LEU A 423 1.80 -11.99 -16.22
C LEU A 423 2.60 -10.78 -15.70
N GLN A 424 2.66 -9.68 -16.47
CA GLN A 424 3.27 -8.40 -16.10
C GLN A 424 2.26 -7.23 -16.07
N VAL A 425 0.94 -7.51 -16.11
CA VAL A 425 -0.18 -6.57 -16.42
C VAL A 425 0.14 -5.11 -16.15
N ASP A 426 0.55 -4.46 -17.24
CA ASP A 426 0.93 -3.07 -17.42
C ASP A 426 1.91 -2.55 -16.37
N SER A 427 3.22 -2.68 -16.63
CA SER A 427 4.31 -1.99 -15.91
C SER A 427 4.15 -0.46 -15.80
N HIS A 428 3.20 0.12 -16.55
CA HIS A 428 2.83 1.53 -16.51
C HIS A 428 1.59 1.85 -15.65
N GLN A 429 0.81 0.86 -15.24
CA GLN A 429 -0.23 1.03 -14.22
C GLN A 429 0.35 0.65 -12.86
N SER A 430 0.11 1.45 -11.83
CA SER A 430 0.54 1.20 -10.45
C SER A 430 -0.27 0.04 -9.84
N ASN A 431 -0.23 -1.14 -10.46
CA ASN A 431 -0.90 -2.32 -9.97
C ASN A 431 -0.13 -2.85 -8.76
N ASP A 432 -0.84 -2.97 -7.65
CA ASP A 432 -0.35 -3.56 -6.42
C ASP A 432 0.14 -5.01 -6.63
N ILE A 433 1.24 -5.43 -5.99
CA ILE A 433 1.86 -6.75 -6.20
C ILE A 433 0.86 -7.87 -5.93
N VAL A 434 0.04 -7.73 -4.89
CA VAL A 434 -0.95 -8.73 -4.51
C VAL A 434 -1.92 -8.97 -5.66
N THR A 435 -2.30 -7.91 -6.36
CA THR A 435 -3.15 -7.98 -7.56
C THR A 435 -2.45 -8.71 -8.70
N LEU A 436 -1.16 -8.46 -8.92
CA LEU A 436 -0.37 -9.16 -9.95
C LEU A 436 -0.27 -10.66 -9.68
N VAL A 437 0.07 -11.05 -8.44
CA VAL A 437 0.17 -12.47 -8.04
C VAL A 437 -1.18 -13.17 -8.17
N ASN A 438 -2.27 -12.54 -7.74
CA ASN A 438 -3.62 -13.11 -7.87
C ASN A 438 -4.06 -13.24 -9.34
N THR A 439 -3.71 -12.27 -10.19
CA THR A 439 -4.01 -12.35 -11.63
C THR A 439 -3.25 -13.49 -12.28
N ALA A 440 -1.96 -13.64 -11.95
CA ALA A 440 -1.15 -14.76 -12.44
C ALA A 440 -1.73 -16.12 -12.00
N LYS A 441 -2.14 -16.24 -10.72
CA LYS A 441 -2.86 -17.41 -10.20
C LYS A 441 -4.09 -17.72 -11.04
N GLU A 442 -5.01 -16.76 -11.19
CA GLU A 442 -6.26 -16.97 -11.92
C GLU A 442 -6.02 -17.37 -13.39
N VAL A 443 -5.09 -16.69 -14.06
CA VAL A 443 -4.78 -16.95 -15.47
C VAL A 443 -4.17 -18.32 -15.61
N LEU A 444 -3.10 -18.64 -14.88
CA LEU A 444 -2.42 -19.93 -15.01
C LEU A 444 -3.38 -21.07 -14.67
N SER A 445 -4.11 -20.98 -13.57
CA SER A 445 -5.08 -22.00 -13.16
C SER A 445 -6.20 -22.19 -14.17
N ARG A 446 -6.79 -21.10 -14.65
CA ARG A 446 -7.85 -21.16 -15.67
C ARG A 446 -7.34 -21.84 -16.95
N ASN A 447 -6.12 -21.54 -17.38
CA ASN A 447 -5.54 -22.12 -18.58
C ASN A 447 -5.17 -23.61 -18.37
N ILE A 448 -4.60 -23.96 -17.22
CA ILE A 448 -4.17 -25.32 -16.88
C ILE A 448 -5.38 -26.26 -16.67
N ARG A 449 -6.36 -25.87 -15.84
CA ARG A 449 -7.57 -26.68 -15.55
C ARG A 449 -8.35 -27.04 -16.82
N LYS A 450 -8.43 -26.09 -17.77
CA LYS A 450 -9.09 -26.33 -19.06
C LYS A 450 -8.44 -27.46 -19.85
N ILE A 451 -7.13 -27.69 -19.71
CA ILE A 451 -6.41 -28.76 -20.41
C ILE A 451 -6.54 -30.09 -19.67
N SER A 452 -6.55 -30.03 -18.33
CA SER A 452 -6.72 -31.19 -17.46
C SER A 452 -8.11 -31.83 -17.60
N ASN A 453 -9.18 -31.02 -17.78
CA ASN A 453 -10.56 -31.50 -17.87
C ASN A 453 -11.26 -31.03 -19.17
N PRO A 454 -11.22 -31.82 -20.26
CA PRO A 454 -11.86 -31.47 -21.53
C PRO A 454 -13.40 -31.31 -21.43
N SER A 455 -14.03 -31.94 -20.43
CA SER A 455 -15.47 -31.98 -20.21
C SER A 455 -16.07 -30.67 -19.65
N ASP A 456 -15.29 -29.79 -19.03
CA ASP A 456 -15.75 -28.49 -18.52
C ASP A 456 -15.82 -27.39 -19.59
N SER A 457 -15.47 -27.72 -20.84
CA SER A 457 -15.33 -26.78 -21.97
C SER A 457 -16.64 -26.29 -22.62
N ILE A 458 -17.80 -26.59 -22.01
CA ILE A 458 -19.11 -26.42 -22.68
C ILE A 458 -19.62 -24.98 -22.65
N SER A 459 -19.21 -24.14 -21.69
CA SER A 459 -19.84 -22.82 -21.48
C SER A 459 -19.00 -21.59 -21.84
N ASP A 460 -17.70 -21.71 -22.15
CA ASP A 460 -16.89 -20.52 -22.46
C ASP A 460 -15.94 -20.72 -23.65
N HIS A 461 -16.10 -19.90 -24.69
CA HIS A 461 -15.47 -20.04 -26.00
C HIS A 461 -13.98 -19.67 -26.05
N SER A 462 -13.30 -19.53 -24.91
CA SER A 462 -11.92 -19.06 -24.77
C SER A 462 -10.88 -20.22 -24.82
N ILE A 463 -10.67 -20.70 -26.06
CA ILE A 463 -9.42 -20.95 -26.82
C ILE A 463 -8.11 -21.46 -26.14
N SER A 464 -7.92 -21.34 -24.84
CA SER A 464 -6.65 -21.66 -24.14
C SER A 464 -6.21 -23.13 -24.09
N LEU A 465 -7.07 -24.07 -24.54
CA LEU A 465 -6.90 -25.51 -24.35
C LEU A 465 -5.73 -26.16 -25.11
N ALA A 466 -5.21 -25.54 -26.18
CA ALA A 466 -4.25 -26.22 -27.08
C ALA A 466 -2.81 -25.69 -26.96
N ILE A 467 -2.60 -24.65 -26.17
CA ILE A 467 -1.39 -23.82 -26.20
C ILE A 467 -0.32 -24.40 -25.26
N LEU A 468 -0.69 -24.79 -24.03
CA LEU A 468 0.26 -25.43 -23.11
C LEU A 468 0.56 -26.91 -23.47
N ASP A 469 -0.02 -27.47 -24.52
CA ASP A 469 0.39 -28.78 -25.06
C ASP A 469 1.77 -28.70 -25.74
N SER A 470 2.18 -27.50 -26.18
CA SER A 470 3.51 -27.27 -26.73
C SER A 470 4.56 -27.06 -25.65
N GLU A 471 5.70 -27.71 -25.79
CA GLU A 471 6.87 -27.49 -24.92
C GLU A 471 7.40 -26.06 -25.00
N SER A 472 7.47 -25.49 -26.22
CA SER A 472 7.94 -24.13 -26.43
C SER A 472 7.08 -23.09 -25.71
N VAL A 473 5.75 -23.23 -25.79
CA VAL A 473 4.83 -22.33 -25.09
C VAL A 473 4.96 -22.48 -23.58
N ARG A 474 5.05 -23.72 -23.08
CA ARG A 474 5.25 -23.95 -21.65
C ARG A 474 6.52 -23.26 -21.16
N GLN A 475 7.60 -23.31 -21.93
CA GLN A 475 8.82 -22.59 -21.59
C GLN A 475 8.62 -21.07 -21.57
N ASP A 476 7.96 -20.50 -22.59
CA ASP A 476 7.65 -19.06 -22.64
C ASP A 476 6.83 -18.61 -21.41
N VAL A 477 5.89 -19.43 -20.96
CA VAL A 477 5.09 -19.17 -19.75
C VAL A 477 5.94 -19.27 -18.48
N LEU A 478 6.85 -20.25 -18.38
CA LEU A 478 7.78 -20.35 -17.26
C LEU A 478 8.70 -19.12 -17.19
N ASP A 479 9.22 -18.67 -18.32
CA ASP A 479 10.10 -17.50 -18.38
C ASP A 479 9.35 -16.22 -17.96
N SER A 480 8.12 -16.04 -18.45
CA SER A 480 7.25 -14.91 -18.09
C SER A 480 6.89 -14.92 -16.60
N PHE A 481 6.59 -16.10 -16.05
CA PHE A 481 6.29 -16.27 -14.63
C PHE A 481 7.54 -16.07 -13.76
N GLY A 482 8.72 -16.50 -14.23
CA GLY A 482 10.00 -16.21 -13.58
C GLY A 482 10.29 -14.71 -13.47
N ALA A 483 9.98 -13.93 -14.50
CA ALA A 483 10.09 -12.47 -14.46
C ALA A 483 9.14 -11.84 -13.43
N LEU A 484 7.91 -12.35 -13.30
CA LEU A 484 6.98 -11.92 -12.25
C LEU A 484 7.55 -12.22 -10.85
N ILE A 485 8.07 -13.44 -10.63
CA ILE A 485 8.71 -13.82 -9.37
C ILE A 485 9.84 -12.85 -9.02
N GLN A 486 10.74 -12.54 -9.97
CA GLN A 486 11.82 -11.58 -9.74
C GLN A 486 11.30 -10.19 -9.35
N ARG A 487 10.22 -9.71 -9.99
CA ARG A 487 9.61 -8.42 -9.63
C ARG A 487 9.05 -8.43 -8.20
N VAL A 488 8.34 -9.50 -7.82
CA VAL A 488 7.82 -9.69 -6.46
C VAL A 488 8.97 -9.69 -5.44
N SER A 489 10.05 -10.44 -5.73
CA SER A 489 11.25 -10.51 -4.91
C SER A 489 11.91 -9.15 -4.73
N GLN A 490 12.13 -8.40 -5.82
CA GLN A 490 12.78 -7.10 -5.77
C GLN A 490 11.98 -6.08 -4.95
N GLN A 491 10.66 -6.08 -5.10
CA GLN A 491 9.83 -5.16 -4.31
C GLN A 491 9.80 -5.56 -2.82
N TYR A 492 9.79 -6.86 -2.51
CA TYR A 492 9.92 -7.34 -1.14
C TYR A 492 11.23 -6.89 -0.47
N LEU A 493 12.35 -6.97 -1.20
CA LEU A 493 13.67 -6.59 -0.69
C LEU A 493 13.85 -5.08 -0.50
N ASN A 494 13.12 -4.26 -1.26
CA ASN A 494 13.27 -2.79 -1.26
C ASN A 494 12.25 -2.06 -0.35
N ASP A 495 11.19 -2.72 0.11
CA ASP A 495 10.14 -2.09 0.92
C ASP A 495 10.60 -1.88 2.38
N GLU A 496 10.41 -0.69 2.93
CA GLU A 496 10.67 -0.40 4.34
C GLU A 496 9.53 -0.97 5.22
N LEU A 497 9.77 -2.12 5.84
CA LEU A 497 8.75 -2.94 6.52
C LEU A 497 8.37 -2.47 7.94
N SER A 498 8.72 -1.25 8.34
CA SER A 498 8.57 -0.77 9.72
C SER A 498 7.16 -0.25 10.06
N SER A 499 6.36 0.18 9.07
CA SER A 499 5.02 0.74 9.32
C SER A 499 3.90 -0.30 9.38
N GLU A 500 2.86 -0.06 10.19
CA GLU A 500 1.69 -0.96 10.31
C GLU A 500 0.97 -1.21 8.97
N LYS A 501 0.90 -0.17 8.12
CA LYS A 501 0.35 -0.31 6.77
C LYS A 501 1.18 -1.29 5.92
N LYS A 502 2.50 -1.19 5.98
CA LYS A 502 3.42 -2.08 5.25
C LYS A 502 3.38 -3.51 5.78
N LYS A 503 3.18 -3.71 7.09
CA LYS A 503 2.95 -5.04 7.68
C LYS A 503 1.68 -5.71 7.13
N ALA A 504 0.60 -4.95 6.98
CA ALA A 504 -0.64 -5.45 6.38
C ALA A 504 -0.49 -5.78 4.88
N GLU A 505 0.15 -4.91 4.10
CA GLU A 505 0.47 -5.16 2.67
C GLU A 505 1.29 -6.44 2.50
N LYS A 506 2.28 -6.65 3.36
CA LYS A 506 3.10 -7.87 3.39
C LYS A 506 2.29 -9.11 3.71
N LEU A 507 1.42 -9.08 4.73
CA LEU A 507 0.57 -10.23 5.07
C LEU A 507 -0.29 -10.66 3.88
N HIS A 508 -0.91 -9.70 3.19
CA HIS A 508 -1.71 -9.97 2.00
C HIS A 508 -0.88 -10.56 0.85
N LEU A 509 0.38 -10.12 0.70
CA LEU A 509 1.31 -10.69 -0.27
C LEU A 509 1.64 -12.16 0.05
N PHE A 510 1.95 -12.47 1.31
CA PHE A 510 2.19 -13.85 1.75
C PHE A 510 0.95 -14.73 1.52
N GLU A 511 -0.24 -14.24 1.85
CA GLU A 511 -1.49 -14.96 1.57
C GLU A 511 -1.68 -15.24 0.08
N ALA A 512 -1.41 -14.27 -0.80
CA ALA A 512 -1.49 -14.46 -2.25
C ALA A 512 -0.48 -15.49 -2.77
N ILE A 513 0.75 -15.50 -2.22
CA ILE A 513 1.76 -16.52 -2.52
C ILE A 513 1.30 -17.90 -2.03
N ILE A 514 0.80 -18.03 -0.81
CA ILE A 514 0.31 -19.32 -0.31
C ILE A 514 -0.85 -19.83 -1.18
N GLN A 515 -1.75 -18.93 -1.58
CA GLN A 515 -2.86 -19.28 -2.47
C GLN A 515 -2.41 -19.74 -3.85
N ILE A 516 -1.39 -19.12 -4.48
CA ILE A 516 -0.92 -19.57 -5.79
C ILE A 516 -0.31 -20.97 -5.71
N PHE A 517 0.42 -21.27 -4.64
CA PHE A 517 0.98 -22.60 -4.42
C PHE A 517 -0.07 -23.66 -4.11
N ASN A 518 -1.03 -23.37 -3.23
CA ASN A 518 -2.14 -24.27 -2.95
C ASN A 518 -2.90 -24.60 -4.23
N GLU A 519 -3.13 -23.57 -5.05
CA GLU A 519 -3.78 -23.74 -6.34
C GLU A 519 -2.93 -24.59 -7.29
N PHE A 520 -1.62 -24.38 -7.40
CA PHE A 520 -0.75 -25.26 -8.20
C PHE A 520 -0.72 -26.70 -7.69
N ASN A 521 -0.72 -26.91 -6.37
CA ASN A 521 -0.81 -28.24 -5.78
C ASN A 521 -2.12 -28.94 -6.15
N LEU A 522 -3.25 -28.23 -6.18
CA LEU A 522 -4.52 -28.77 -6.69
C LEU A 522 -4.40 -29.14 -8.19
N LEU A 523 -3.68 -28.35 -8.98
CA LEU A 523 -3.47 -28.66 -10.41
C LEU A 523 -2.56 -29.89 -10.65
N LEU A 524 -1.78 -30.33 -9.66
CA LEU A 524 -0.98 -31.56 -9.75
C LEU A 524 -1.83 -32.83 -9.75
N GLU A 525 -3.08 -32.76 -9.28
CA GLU A 525 -4.03 -33.89 -9.25
C GLU A 525 -4.56 -34.29 -10.65
N THR A 526 -4.10 -33.61 -11.70
CA THR A 526 -4.45 -33.89 -13.09
C THR A 526 -3.92 -35.24 -13.60
N ASP A 527 -4.72 -35.94 -14.42
CA ASP A 527 -4.31 -37.17 -15.10
C ASP A 527 -3.35 -36.92 -16.29
N ASN A 528 -3.23 -35.67 -16.75
CA ASN A 528 -2.36 -35.31 -17.88
C ASN A 528 -0.88 -35.20 -17.42
N PRO A 529 0.03 -36.11 -17.87
CA PRO A 529 1.42 -36.14 -17.41
C PRO A 529 2.24 -34.93 -17.86
N THR A 530 1.94 -34.37 -19.04
CA THR A 530 2.63 -33.19 -19.56
C THR A 530 2.31 -31.95 -18.71
N ILE A 531 1.05 -31.80 -18.33
CA ILE A 531 0.62 -30.71 -17.45
C ILE A 531 1.15 -30.91 -16.04
N LYS A 532 1.22 -32.15 -15.54
CA LYS A 532 1.83 -32.43 -14.24
C LYS A 532 3.29 -31.95 -14.18
N ILE A 533 4.11 -32.32 -15.17
CA ILE A 533 5.52 -31.85 -15.27
C ILE A 533 5.58 -30.32 -15.37
N PHE A 534 4.65 -29.70 -16.09
CA PHE A 534 4.61 -28.25 -16.22
C PHE A 534 4.31 -27.55 -14.88
N VAL A 535 3.33 -28.04 -14.14
CA VAL A 535 2.96 -27.53 -12.81
C VAL A 535 4.10 -27.76 -11.81
N GLU A 536 4.76 -28.92 -11.85
CA GLU A 536 5.97 -29.18 -11.06
C GLU A 536 7.07 -28.14 -11.32
N LYS A 537 7.28 -27.74 -12.59
CA LYS A 537 8.22 -26.67 -12.94
C LYS A 537 7.78 -25.29 -12.42
N LEU A 538 6.49 -24.97 -12.42
CA LEU A 538 5.97 -23.71 -11.84
C LEU A 538 6.19 -23.65 -10.32
N ILE A 539 5.93 -24.75 -9.62
CA ILE A 539 6.17 -24.88 -8.17
C ILE A 539 7.67 -24.75 -7.88
N ALA A 540 8.52 -25.48 -8.60
CA ALA A 540 9.96 -25.44 -8.42
C ALA A 540 10.55 -24.04 -8.69
N LEU A 541 10.03 -23.32 -9.70
CA LEU A 541 10.45 -21.95 -10.01
C LEU A 541 10.06 -20.99 -8.88
N SER A 542 8.84 -21.14 -8.35
CA SER A 542 8.35 -20.34 -7.23
C SER A 542 9.15 -20.58 -5.95
N LEU A 543 9.45 -21.85 -5.61
CA LEU A 543 10.27 -22.20 -4.45
C LEU A 543 11.69 -21.63 -4.59
N ARG A 544 12.30 -21.75 -5.77
CA ARG A 544 13.62 -21.18 -6.02
C ARG A 544 13.65 -19.67 -5.80
N GLY A 545 12.65 -18.96 -6.31
CA GLY A 545 12.53 -17.51 -6.12
C GLY A 545 12.39 -17.12 -4.65
N ILE A 546 11.52 -17.82 -3.90
CA ILE A 546 11.36 -17.59 -2.45
C ILE A 546 12.67 -17.83 -1.72
N THR A 547 13.34 -18.96 -1.96
CA THR A 547 14.60 -19.30 -1.30
C THR A 547 15.69 -18.25 -1.58
N GLN A 548 15.84 -17.82 -2.83
CA GLN A 548 16.80 -16.78 -3.20
C GLN A 548 16.47 -15.43 -2.53
N THR A 549 15.19 -15.09 -2.43
CA THR A 549 14.75 -13.85 -1.75
C THR A 549 15.05 -13.91 -0.26
N VAL A 550 14.80 -15.05 0.39
CA VAL A 550 15.12 -15.27 1.80
C VAL A 550 16.63 -15.19 2.04
N GLU A 551 17.43 -15.80 1.17
CA GLU A 551 18.89 -15.75 1.25
C GLU A 551 19.43 -14.32 1.08
N GLN A 552 18.91 -13.57 0.11
CA GLN A 552 19.29 -12.18 -0.11
C GLN A 552 18.89 -11.28 1.06
N GLN A 553 17.66 -11.40 1.57
CA GLN A 553 17.22 -10.59 2.71
C GLN A 553 18.05 -10.89 3.96
N LYS A 554 18.42 -12.17 4.18
CA LYS A 554 19.35 -12.54 5.24
C LYS A 554 20.70 -11.83 5.04
N SER A 555 21.26 -11.89 3.84
CA SER A 555 22.54 -11.25 3.53
C SER A 555 22.50 -9.74 3.78
N ASN A 556 21.43 -9.06 3.38
CA ASN A 556 21.24 -7.63 3.61
C ASN A 556 21.23 -7.30 5.11
N LEU A 557 20.46 -8.06 5.90
CA LEU A 557 20.41 -7.88 7.36
C LEU A 557 21.75 -8.21 8.05
N GLU A 558 22.49 -9.20 7.54
CA GLU A 558 23.84 -9.52 8.04
C GLU A 558 24.84 -8.41 7.70
N GLU A 559 24.71 -7.76 6.56
CA GLU A 559 25.55 -6.62 6.17
C GLU A 559 25.27 -5.40 7.06
N GLU A 560 24.00 -5.05 7.29
CA GLU A 560 23.60 -4.00 8.24
C GLU A 560 24.08 -4.29 9.67
N LEU A 561 23.98 -5.56 10.09
CA LEU A 561 24.50 -5.98 11.39
C LEU A 561 26.01 -5.79 11.49
N ASN A 562 26.76 -6.26 10.49
CA ASN A 562 28.22 -6.13 10.48
C ASN A 562 28.64 -4.65 10.50
N HIS A 563 27.88 -3.77 9.84
CA HIS A 563 28.09 -2.32 9.92
C HIS A 563 27.90 -1.77 11.34
N LEU A 564 26.82 -2.17 12.03
CA LEU A 564 26.56 -1.73 13.41
C LEU A 564 27.54 -2.33 14.44
N GLN A 565 28.07 -3.53 14.18
CA GLN A 565 29.05 -4.23 15.01
C GLN A 565 30.51 -3.80 14.76
N ALA A 566 30.77 -3.04 13.70
CA ALA A 566 32.11 -2.56 13.38
C ALA A 566 32.68 -1.74 14.54
N THR A 567 33.92 -2.05 14.94
CA THR A 567 34.59 -1.31 16.01
C THR A 567 34.84 0.13 15.59
N THR A 568 34.95 1.05 16.55
CA THR A 568 35.32 2.44 16.28
C THR A 568 36.60 2.53 15.44
N ASP A 569 37.57 1.64 15.68
CA ASP A 569 38.84 1.63 14.96
C ASP A 569 38.68 1.11 13.53
N ASP A 570 37.82 0.11 13.30
CA ASP A 570 37.53 -0.36 11.94
C ASP A 570 36.76 0.69 11.13
N ASN A 571 35.79 1.38 11.74
CA ASN A 571 35.10 2.50 11.12
C ASN A 571 36.06 3.65 10.79
N LEU A 572 37.00 3.98 11.70
CA LEU A 572 38.02 4.98 11.43
C LEU A 572 38.95 4.55 10.28
N LYS A 573 39.33 3.27 10.19
CA LYS A 573 40.11 2.75 9.04
C LYS A 573 39.37 2.97 7.73
N PHE A 574 38.08 2.61 7.66
CA PHE A 574 37.27 2.79 6.45
C PHE A 574 37.07 4.26 6.10
N PHE A 575 36.76 5.11 7.10
CA PHE A 575 36.56 6.54 6.92
C PHE A 575 37.80 7.21 6.30
N PHE A 576 38.98 6.98 6.89
CA PHE A 576 40.22 7.58 6.39
C PHE A 576 40.72 6.94 5.10
N ASN A 577 40.45 5.66 4.88
CA ASN A 577 40.73 5.01 3.60
C ASN A 577 39.94 5.68 2.46
N ASN A 578 38.64 5.88 2.64
CA ASN A 578 37.79 6.57 1.66
C ASN A 578 38.23 8.03 1.46
N LEU A 579 38.58 8.73 2.54
CA LEU A 579 39.08 10.11 2.47
C LEU A 579 40.37 10.20 1.64
N LEU A 580 41.33 9.30 1.88
CA LEU A 580 42.58 9.25 1.10
C LEU A 580 42.36 8.88 -0.36
N THR A 581 41.49 7.91 -0.67
CA THR A 581 41.15 7.56 -2.06
C THR A 581 40.56 8.77 -2.81
N GLN A 582 39.66 9.53 -2.16
CA GLN A 582 39.09 10.75 -2.73
C GLN A 582 40.13 11.85 -2.96
N ILE A 583 41.06 12.02 -2.01
CA ILE A 583 42.15 13.02 -2.10
C ILE A 583 43.15 12.65 -3.20
N ASN A 584 43.52 11.37 -3.30
CA ASN A 584 44.51 10.88 -4.25
C ASN A 584 43.96 10.72 -5.69
N LYS A 585 42.63 10.83 -5.89
CA LYS A 585 41.94 10.63 -7.19
C LYS A 585 42.29 9.30 -7.86
N ASP A 586 42.40 8.25 -7.06
CA ASP A 586 42.85 6.95 -7.54
C ASP A 586 41.68 6.18 -8.16
N GLU A 587 41.43 6.39 -9.46
CA GLU A 587 40.28 5.82 -10.19
C GLU A 587 40.35 4.28 -10.35
N GLU A 588 41.51 3.65 -10.13
CA GLU A 588 41.69 2.19 -10.20
C GLU A 588 41.36 1.46 -8.88
N TYR A 589 41.08 2.20 -7.81
CA TYR A 589 40.84 1.61 -6.49
C TYR A 589 39.43 1.00 -6.37
N THR A 590 39.36 -0.33 -6.32
CA THR A 590 38.11 -1.12 -6.30
C THR A 590 37.37 -1.14 -4.95
N GLY A 591 37.73 -0.26 -4.01
CA GLY A 591 37.01 -0.06 -2.74
C GLY A 591 37.18 -1.17 -1.68
N SER A 592 37.94 -2.23 -1.95
CA SER A 592 37.95 -3.44 -1.12
C SER A 592 39.25 -3.71 -0.35
N ALA A 593 40.34 -2.96 -0.57
CA ALA A 593 41.64 -3.23 0.06
C ALA A 593 42.25 -2.00 0.75
N ILE A 594 42.21 -1.91 2.08
CA ILE A 594 42.69 -0.74 2.86
C ILE A 594 44.09 -0.27 2.43
N HIS A 595 44.25 1.04 2.20
CA HIS A 595 45.50 1.67 1.79
C HIS A 595 46.64 1.29 2.75
N PRO A 596 47.83 0.90 2.27
CA PRO A 596 48.93 0.42 3.12
C PRO A 596 49.29 1.38 4.25
N GLU A 597 49.25 2.68 3.99
CA GLU A 597 49.56 3.73 4.96
C GLU A 597 48.52 3.80 6.10
N ILE A 598 47.23 3.65 5.79
CA ILE A 598 46.18 3.54 6.82
C ILE A 598 46.38 2.27 7.63
N ARG A 599 46.71 1.16 6.96
CA ARG A 599 46.99 -0.09 7.64
C ARG A 599 48.17 0.03 8.63
N GLU A 600 49.27 0.66 8.21
CA GLU A 600 50.44 0.88 9.06
C GLU A 600 50.13 1.75 10.29
N ILE A 601 49.32 2.80 10.14
CA ILE A 601 48.89 3.66 11.26
C ILE A 601 48.16 2.84 12.33
N PHE A 602 47.20 2.00 11.93
CA PHE A 602 46.39 1.22 12.88
C PHE A 602 47.12 -0.02 13.43
N GLU A 603 48.14 -0.53 12.74
CA GLU A 603 49.00 -1.61 13.24
C GLU A 603 50.15 -1.08 14.13
N SER A 604 50.30 0.24 14.26
CA SER A 604 51.37 0.84 15.06
C SER A 604 51.19 0.63 16.58
N PRO A 605 52.28 0.41 17.34
CA PRO A 605 52.24 0.33 18.80
C PRO A 605 51.71 1.60 19.47
N ASP A 606 51.89 2.75 18.82
CA ASP A 606 51.46 4.05 19.32
C ASP A 606 49.95 4.23 19.18
N PHE A 607 49.36 3.81 18.05
CA PHE A 607 47.90 3.80 17.92
C PHE A 607 47.24 2.80 18.88
N ALA A 608 47.88 1.65 19.14
CA ALA A 608 47.37 0.67 20.11
C ALA A 608 47.27 1.23 21.54
N GLN A 609 48.11 2.20 21.93
CA GLN A 609 48.01 2.88 23.23
C GLN A 609 46.78 3.80 23.32
N LEU A 610 46.23 4.21 22.17
CA LEU A 610 45.04 5.06 22.09
C LEU A 610 43.73 4.27 22.20
N ALA A 611 43.76 2.95 22.41
CA ALA A 611 42.57 2.08 22.39
C ALA A 611 41.38 2.63 23.22
N ASN A 612 41.66 3.20 24.40
CA ASN A 612 40.66 3.74 25.34
C ASN A 612 40.50 5.27 25.27
N HIS A 613 41.13 5.95 24.30
CA HIS A 613 41.04 7.40 24.14
C HIS A 613 39.81 7.80 23.30
N PRO A 614 39.24 9.00 23.50
CA PRO A 614 38.16 9.54 22.68
C PRO A 614 38.48 9.57 21.18
N VAL A 615 37.45 9.43 20.34
CA VAL A 615 37.55 9.40 18.87
C VAL A 615 38.33 10.59 18.32
N ARG A 616 38.07 11.80 18.83
CA ARG A 616 38.79 13.03 18.46
C ARG A 616 40.31 12.89 18.61
N ILE A 617 40.79 12.22 19.66
CA ILE A 617 42.23 12.01 19.89
C ILE A 617 42.79 11.00 18.89
N LYS A 618 42.03 9.96 18.55
CA LYS A 618 42.41 8.99 17.51
C LYS A 618 42.48 9.66 16.13
N ILE A 619 41.49 10.49 15.78
CA ILE A 619 41.45 11.29 14.56
C ILE A 619 42.63 12.26 14.50
N GLU A 620 42.92 12.97 15.59
CA GLU A 620 44.07 13.87 15.70
C GLU A 620 45.39 13.13 15.44
N TYR A 621 45.57 11.93 16.02
CA TYR A 621 46.73 11.10 15.75
C TYR A 621 46.82 10.69 14.26
N ILE A 622 45.72 10.20 13.67
CA ILE A 622 45.70 9.79 12.25
C ILE A 622 46.00 10.99 11.34
N CYS A 623 45.40 12.15 11.59
CA CYS A 623 45.66 13.38 10.84
C CYS A 623 47.11 13.84 10.95
N ASN A 624 47.75 13.68 12.11
CA ASN A 624 49.17 13.99 12.29
C ASN A 624 50.08 13.05 11.48
N GLN A 625 49.76 11.76 11.41
CA GLN A 625 50.49 10.80 10.57
C GLN A 625 50.29 11.08 9.07
N LEU A 626 49.12 11.61 8.68
CA LEU A 626 48.77 11.95 7.30
C LEU A 626 49.02 13.42 6.92
N ALA A 627 49.75 14.18 7.74
CA ALA A 627 49.86 15.64 7.61
C ALA A 627 50.35 16.11 6.22
N GLU A 628 51.25 15.36 5.57
CA GLU A 628 51.77 15.70 4.24
C GLU A 628 50.76 15.51 3.10
N LYS A 629 49.66 14.78 3.33
CA LYS A 629 48.66 14.39 2.33
C LYS A 629 47.32 15.10 2.50
N LEU A 630 47.02 15.60 3.71
CA LEU A 630 45.79 16.33 4.00
C LEU A 630 45.93 17.83 3.60
N PRO A 631 44.83 18.51 3.19
CA PRO A 631 44.87 19.93 2.86
C PRO A 631 45.36 20.78 4.05
N GLN A 632 46.37 21.62 3.82
CA GLN A 632 47.03 22.44 4.86
C GLN A 632 46.39 23.83 5.06
N ASP A 633 45.32 24.16 4.32
CA ASP A 633 44.69 25.48 4.38
C ASP A 633 43.52 25.51 5.37
N LYS A 634 43.72 26.30 6.44
CA LYS A 634 42.89 26.53 7.65
C LYS A 634 43.24 25.60 8.82
N GLY A 635 43.33 26.21 10.01
CA GLY A 635 44.03 25.66 11.17
C GLY A 635 43.70 24.19 11.46
N GLN A 636 44.74 23.39 11.71
CA GLN A 636 44.66 21.94 11.92
C GLN A 636 43.57 21.49 12.92
N ASN A 637 43.27 22.33 13.92
CA ASN A 637 42.16 22.11 14.85
C ASN A 637 40.77 22.14 14.20
N ASP A 638 40.53 23.01 13.21
CA ASP A 638 39.26 23.13 12.47
C ASP A 638 39.03 21.91 11.57
N LEU A 639 40.09 21.36 10.95
CA LEU A 639 40.02 20.12 10.17
C LEU A 639 39.74 18.89 11.06
N ILE A 640 40.42 18.77 12.20
CA ILE A 640 40.19 17.68 13.16
C ILE A 640 38.74 17.73 13.68
N GLU A 641 38.23 18.92 13.99
CA GLU A 641 36.84 19.12 14.43
C GLU A 641 35.84 18.71 13.33
N GLN A 642 36.01 19.20 12.10
CA GLN A 642 35.15 18.83 10.97
C GLN A 642 35.20 17.33 10.64
N LEU A 643 36.38 16.70 10.68
CA LEU A 643 36.51 15.25 10.46
C LEU A 643 35.91 14.45 11.62
N THR A 644 35.99 14.95 12.85
CA THR A 644 35.34 14.33 14.01
C THR A 644 33.82 14.43 13.89
N GLU A 645 33.28 15.62 13.61
CA GLU A 645 31.84 15.83 13.39
C GLU A 645 31.34 14.95 12.25
N ARG A 646 32.05 14.90 11.13
CA ARG A 646 31.65 14.09 9.97
C ARG A 646 31.78 12.58 10.22
N PHE A 647 32.79 12.15 10.97
CA PHE A 647 32.90 10.75 11.40
C PHE A 647 31.74 10.38 12.33
N GLU A 648 31.41 11.25 13.28
CA GLU A 648 30.27 11.06 14.17
C GLU A 648 28.95 11.10 13.38
N GLU A 649 28.76 12.00 12.42
CA GLU A 649 27.57 12.05 11.56
C GLU A 649 27.38 10.74 10.77
N ILE A 650 28.47 10.14 10.28
CA ILE A 650 28.41 8.93 9.44
C ILE A 650 28.34 7.64 10.26
N TYR A 651 29.03 7.58 11.41
CA TYR A 651 29.23 6.33 12.17
C TYR A 651 28.68 6.37 13.61
N SER A 652 28.07 7.48 14.06
CA SER A 652 27.35 7.52 15.34
C SER A 652 26.03 6.76 15.23
N SER A 653 26.11 5.46 15.47
CA SER A 653 24.89 4.67 15.55
C SER A 653 24.10 5.06 16.80
N SER A 654 22.80 5.28 16.65
CA SER A 654 21.90 5.46 17.78
C SER A 654 21.41 4.11 18.30
N LEU A 655 20.93 4.08 19.54
CA LEU A 655 20.30 2.87 20.08
C LEU A 655 19.01 2.51 19.30
N ASP A 656 18.39 3.50 18.63
CA ASP A 656 17.23 3.32 17.75
C ASP A 656 17.56 2.56 16.46
N GLU A 657 18.78 2.68 15.93
CA GLU A 657 19.21 1.92 14.75
C GLU A 657 19.40 0.44 15.07
N PHE A 658 19.98 0.13 16.24
CA PHE A 658 20.06 -1.25 16.75
C PHE A 658 18.66 -1.81 16.99
N GLU A 659 17.77 -1.02 17.58
CA GLU A 659 16.38 -1.40 17.82
C GLU A 659 15.63 -1.67 16.50
N LYS A 660 15.79 -0.79 15.50
CA LYS A 660 15.20 -0.95 14.16
C LYS A 660 15.65 -2.25 13.49
N LEU A 661 16.97 -2.52 13.46
CA LEU A 661 17.51 -3.74 12.87
C LEU A 661 17.06 -4.99 13.63
N TYR A 662 17.04 -4.93 14.97
CA TYR A 662 16.54 -6.03 15.80
C TYR A 662 15.08 -6.38 15.43
N PHE A 663 14.21 -5.37 15.33
CA PHE A 663 12.82 -5.60 14.93
C PHE A 663 12.69 -6.15 13.51
N GLN A 664 13.51 -5.68 12.56
CA GLN A 664 13.53 -6.24 11.20
C GLN A 664 13.95 -7.72 11.19
N ILE A 665 14.98 -8.09 11.95
CA ILE A 665 15.41 -9.50 12.09
C ILE A 665 14.30 -10.34 12.71
N MET A 666 13.64 -9.85 13.76
CA MET A 666 12.56 -10.57 14.45
C MET A 666 11.32 -10.77 13.56
N ILE A 667 10.94 -9.76 12.78
CA ILE A 667 9.87 -9.87 11.77
C ILE A 667 10.28 -10.92 10.73
N PHE A 668 11.52 -10.88 10.25
CA PHE A 668 11.99 -11.81 9.23
C PHE A 668 12.04 -13.26 9.72
N ILE A 669 12.40 -13.49 10.98
CA ILE A 669 12.29 -14.81 11.64
C ILE A 669 10.85 -15.32 11.61
N GLN A 670 9.86 -14.45 11.87
CA GLN A 670 8.44 -14.83 11.81
C GLN A 670 8.00 -15.20 10.39
N ASP A 671 8.47 -14.47 9.37
CA ASP A 671 8.17 -14.78 7.98
C ASP A 671 8.75 -16.13 7.56
N ILE A 672 10.02 -16.40 7.92
CA ILE A 672 10.68 -17.68 7.64
C ILE A 672 9.91 -18.82 8.30
N ALA A 673 9.49 -18.64 9.56
CA ALA A 673 8.68 -19.63 10.26
C ALA A 673 7.31 -19.86 9.59
N ALA A 674 6.69 -18.80 9.05
CA ALA A 674 5.44 -18.91 8.30
C ALA A 674 5.64 -19.66 6.96
N LEU A 675 6.70 -19.35 6.21
CA LEU A 675 7.08 -20.07 4.99
C LEU A 675 7.35 -21.54 5.28
N ASN A 676 8.04 -21.83 6.38
CA ASN A 676 8.39 -23.19 6.77
C ASN A 676 7.16 -24.07 7.03
N ARG A 677 6.09 -23.49 7.58
CA ARG A 677 4.80 -24.21 7.77
C ARG A 677 4.12 -24.56 6.46
N VAL A 678 4.40 -23.82 5.39
CA VAL A 678 3.73 -23.97 4.08
C VAL A 678 4.57 -24.83 3.13
N PHE A 679 5.89 -24.72 3.20
CA PHE A 679 6.81 -25.31 2.22
C PHE A 679 7.76 -26.32 2.88
N ALA A 680 7.26 -27.53 3.11
CA ALA A 680 8.04 -28.63 3.72
C ALA A 680 9.35 -28.94 2.97
N ASP A 681 9.35 -28.83 1.63
CA ASP A 681 10.54 -29.09 0.80
C ASP A 681 11.66 -28.03 0.98
N GLY A 682 11.35 -26.87 1.57
CA GLY A 682 12.30 -25.80 1.90
C GLY A 682 12.75 -25.80 3.36
N GLU A 683 12.23 -26.71 4.19
CA GLU A 683 12.34 -26.66 5.65
C GLU A 683 13.78 -26.61 6.16
N ALA A 684 14.67 -27.43 5.58
CA ALA A 684 16.08 -27.47 5.99
C ALA A 684 16.80 -26.13 5.75
N VAL A 685 16.45 -25.43 4.67
CA VAL A 685 17.05 -24.13 4.31
C VAL A 685 16.49 -23.04 5.22
N PHE A 686 15.17 -23.00 5.38
CA PHE A 686 14.49 -22.01 6.23
C PHE A 686 14.90 -22.14 7.70
N ASN A 687 14.93 -23.35 8.27
CA ASN A 687 15.39 -23.59 9.64
C ASN A 687 16.84 -23.13 9.87
N LYS A 688 17.72 -23.38 8.89
CA LYS A 688 19.13 -22.93 8.96
C LYS A 688 19.22 -21.40 9.00
N HIS A 689 18.44 -20.70 8.19
CA HIS A 689 18.42 -19.24 8.18
C HIS A 689 17.79 -18.66 9.45
N GLU A 690 16.70 -19.25 9.94
CA GLU A 690 16.06 -18.85 11.20
C GLU A 690 17.04 -18.94 12.37
N LEU A 691 17.72 -20.09 12.52
CA LEU A 691 18.71 -20.27 13.59
C LEU A 691 19.85 -19.26 13.49
N SER A 692 20.36 -19.02 12.28
CA SER A 692 21.40 -18.03 12.01
C SER A 692 20.96 -16.63 12.45
N LEU A 693 19.74 -16.22 12.11
CA LEU A 693 19.20 -14.90 12.45
C LEU A 693 18.95 -14.74 13.96
N ARG A 694 18.52 -15.80 14.66
CA ARG A 694 18.39 -15.78 16.13
C ARG A 694 19.72 -15.52 16.82
N ILE A 695 20.77 -16.21 16.39
CA ILE A 695 22.14 -15.99 16.88
C ILE A 695 22.58 -14.54 16.62
N ARG A 696 22.29 -14.01 15.43
CA ARG A 696 22.61 -12.62 15.06
C ARG A 696 21.83 -11.59 15.89
N ALA A 697 20.56 -11.84 16.19
CA ALA A 697 19.75 -10.96 17.04
C ALA A 697 20.31 -10.87 18.47
N GLU A 698 20.78 -11.99 19.03
CA GLU A 698 21.48 -12.01 20.33
C GLU A 698 22.81 -11.25 20.27
N ALA A 699 23.59 -11.43 19.19
CA ALA A 699 24.84 -10.70 18.99
C ALA A 699 24.64 -9.17 18.88
N LEU A 700 23.51 -8.73 18.31
CA LEU A 700 23.14 -7.32 18.22
C LEU A 700 22.83 -6.72 19.60
N ILE A 701 22.14 -7.47 20.47
CA ILE A 701 21.90 -7.07 21.87
C ILE A 701 23.22 -6.92 22.62
N ASP A 702 24.12 -7.89 22.46
CA ASP A 702 25.44 -7.87 23.10
C ASP A 702 26.28 -6.66 22.64
N SER A 703 26.31 -6.41 21.33
CA SER A 703 27.04 -5.27 20.75
C SER A 703 26.47 -3.92 21.20
N ALA A 704 25.15 -3.78 21.28
CA ALA A 704 24.51 -2.59 21.85
C ALA A 704 24.85 -2.41 23.34
N ALA A 705 24.83 -3.51 24.11
CA ALA A 705 25.14 -3.47 25.54
C ALA A 705 26.59 -3.05 25.79
N GLN A 706 27.52 -3.53 24.96
CA GLN A 706 28.90 -3.10 24.97
C GLN A 706 29.01 -1.60 24.64
N LYS A 707 28.46 -1.17 23.50
CA LYS A 707 28.62 0.20 22.97
C LYS A 707 27.98 1.29 23.84
N PHE A 708 26.81 1.02 24.45
CA PHE A 708 26.03 2.05 25.15
C PHE A 708 26.05 1.94 26.68
N TYR A 709 26.36 0.78 27.26
CA TYR A 709 26.31 0.57 28.72
C TYR A 709 27.67 0.22 29.34
N ARG A 710 28.46 -0.66 28.71
CA ARG A 710 29.79 -1.05 29.23
C ARG A 710 30.79 0.10 29.18
N ASP A 711 30.88 0.77 28.03
CA ASP A 711 31.94 1.75 27.77
C ASP A 711 31.61 3.17 28.30
N ARG A 712 30.49 3.34 29.02
CA ARG A 712 29.99 4.64 29.54
C ARG A 712 29.50 4.59 30.99
N PRO A 713 30.37 4.34 31.99
CA PRO A 713 29.98 4.16 33.40
C PRO A 713 29.38 5.40 34.09
N HIS A 714 29.54 6.60 33.52
CA HIS A 714 29.09 7.87 34.12
C HIS A 714 27.95 8.57 33.36
N ALA A 715 27.52 8.02 32.22
CA ALA A 715 26.49 8.59 31.36
C ALA A 715 25.65 7.48 30.73
N LEU A 716 25.01 6.68 31.60
CA LEU A 716 24.10 5.62 31.17
C LEU A 716 22.90 6.22 30.42
N PRO A 717 22.36 5.55 29.38
CA PRO A 717 21.15 5.97 28.67
C PRO A 717 19.94 6.14 29.60
N GLU A 718 18.88 6.76 29.08
CA GLU A 718 17.59 6.83 29.77
C GLU A 718 17.09 5.45 30.20
N GLN A 719 16.32 5.39 31.28
CA GLN A 719 15.82 4.13 31.81
C GLN A 719 14.90 3.46 30.77
N ALA A 720 15.18 2.20 30.45
CA ALA A 720 14.39 1.48 29.48
C ALA A 720 12.97 1.19 29.99
N GLU A 721 11.98 1.35 29.10
CA GLU A 721 10.61 0.90 29.36
C GLU A 721 10.53 -0.63 29.29
N SER A 722 9.63 -1.22 30.08
CA SER A 722 9.51 -2.68 30.12
C SER A 722 8.97 -3.26 28.82
N GLY A 723 9.60 -4.34 28.33
CA GLY A 723 9.27 -5.03 27.09
C GLY A 723 9.96 -4.45 25.84
N THR A 724 10.83 -3.44 25.99
CA THR A 724 11.54 -2.81 24.86
C THR A 724 12.89 -3.47 24.55
N PHE A 725 13.42 -3.25 23.35
CA PHE A 725 14.79 -3.66 23.01
C PHE A 725 15.81 -3.05 23.98
N ARG A 726 15.60 -1.79 24.36
CA ARG A 726 16.45 -1.09 25.34
C ARG A 726 16.54 -1.81 26.67
N GLU A 727 15.43 -2.39 27.15
CA GLU A 727 15.42 -3.17 28.39
C GLU A 727 16.23 -4.47 28.24
N MET A 728 16.12 -5.14 27.09
CA MET A 728 16.90 -6.34 26.81
C MET A 728 18.40 -6.05 26.82
N VAL A 729 18.82 -4.93 26.21
CA VAL A 729 20.20 -4.46 26.20
C VAL A 729 20.68 -4.09 27.61
N GLU A 730 19.90 -3.33 28.38
CA GLU A 730 20.24 -2.94 29.75
C GLU A 730 20.37 -4.17 30.67
N ARG A 731 19.44 -5.13 30.58
CA ARG A 731 19.50 -6.40 31.33
C ARG A 731 20.72 -7.24 30.93
N HIS A 732 21.02 -7.33 29.64
CA HIS A 732 22.21 -8.02 29.16
C HIS A 732 23.47 -7.38 29.73
N ALA A 733 23.54 -6.04 29.75
CA ALA A 733 24.66 -5.30 30.32
C ALA A 733 24.80 -5.48 31.84
N ILE A 734 23.68 -5.54 32.58
CA ILE A 734 23.68 -5.85 34.02
C ILE A 734 24.27 -7.26 34.27
N ASN A 735 23.85 -8.24 33.48
CA ASN A 735 24.24 -9.64 33.67
C ASN A 735 25.68 -9.93 33.23
N HIS A 736 26.14 -9.31 32.14
CA HIS A 736 27.42 -9.65 31.50
C HIS A 736 28.53 -8.61 31.68
N TYR A 737 28.18 -7.33 31.90
CA TYR A 737 29.14 -6.21 31.99
C TYR A 737 29.17 -5.53 33.36
N GLY A 738 28.41 -6.01 34.35
CA GLY A 738 28.46 -5.50 35.72
C GLY A 738 27.86 -4.09 35.89
N VAL A 739 26.98 -3.69 34.98
CA VAL A 739 26.29 -2.39 35.03
C VAL A 739 25.33 -2.35 36.23
N VAL A 740 25.21 -1.17 36.85
CA VAL A 740 24.38 -0.99 38.06
C VAL A 740 22.91 -1.26 37.74
N ASP A 741 22.35 -2.27 38.41
CA ASP A 741 20.91 -2.55 38.37
C ASP A 741 20.13 -1.44 39.10
N ARG A 742 19.64 -0.47 38.31
CA ARG A 742 18.86 0.68 38.77
C ARG A 742 17.60 0.25 39.52
N VAL A 743 16.98 -0.87 39.13
CA VAL A 743 15.76 -1.41 39.77
C VAL A 743 16.09 -2.04 41.11
N LYS A 744 17.16 -2.81 41.20
CA LYS A 744 17.63 -3.39 42.48
C LYS A 744 18.10 -2.32 43.45
N LYS A 745 18.76 -1.26 42.96
CA LYS A 745 19.13 -0.10 43.78
C LYS A 745 17.89 0.62 44.32
N ALA A 746 16.93 0.96 43.45
CA ALA A 746 15.67 1.58 43.86
C ALA A 746 14.87 0.69 44.84
N LYS A 747 14.89 -0.63 44.67
CA LYS A 747 14.26 -1.58 45.60
C LYS A 747 14.98 -1.65 46.94
N ALA A 748 16.32 -1.57 46.96
CA ALA A 748 17.09 -1.52 48.20
C ALA A 748 16.82 -0.21 48.97
N ASP A 749 16.76 0.92 48.25
CA ASP A 749 16.39 2.22 48.82
C ASP A 749 14.96 2.18 49.38
N LEU A 750 14.00 1.58 48.66
CA LEU A 750 12.62 1.41 49.12
C LEU A 750 12.50 0.48 50.35
N GLU A 751 13.31 -0.59 50.41
CA GLU A 751 13.31 -1.49 51.57
C GLU A 751 13.95 -0.81 52.80
N GLN A 752 14.93 0.07 52.59
CA GLN A 752 15.48 0.93 53.64
C GLN A 752 14.42 1.92 54.15
N ASP A 753 13.66 2.57 53.25
CA ASP A 753 12.55 3.45 53.62
C ASP A 753 11.45 2.69 54.38
N LYS A 754 11.14 1.46 53.95
CA LYS A 754 10.18 0.58 54.63
C LYS A 754 10.67 0.16 56.02
N GLN A 755 11.96 -0.10 56.19
CA GLN A 755 12.56 -0.39 57.51
C GLN A 755 12.48 0.83 58.44
N GLN A 756 12.73 2.04 57.91
CA GLN A 756 12.56 3.29 58.67
C GLN A 756 11.10 3.50 59.07
N LEU A 757 10.17 3.25 58.15
CA LEU A 757 8.73 3.37 58.42
C LEU A 757 8.23 2.31 59.42
N SER A 758 8.72 1.07 59.33
CA SER A 758 8.42 0.01 60.29
C SER A 758 8.93 0.36 61.69
N SER A 759 10.15 0.90 61.78
CA SER A 759 10.71 1.39 63.05
C SER A 759 9.89 2.54 63.63
N HIS A 760 9.38 3.43 62.77
CA HIS A 760 8.48 4.51 63.18
C HIS A 760 7.13 3.98 63.68
N LEU A 761 6.55 2.97 63.02
CA LEU A 761 5.30 2.31 63.43
C LEU A 761 5.46 1.54 64.75
N GLU A 762 6.58 0.86 64.97
CA GLU A 762 6.88 0.18 66.23
C GLU A 762 6.99 1.16 67.39
N ASN A 763 7.72 2.27 67.22
CA ASN A 763 7.79 3.35 68.20
C ASN A 763 6.40 3.93 68.53
N MET A 764 5.56 4.11 67.51
CA MET A 764 4.21 4.61 67.67
C MET A 764 3.29 3.60 68.38
N GLN A 765 3.42 2.29 68.09
CA GLN A 765 2.72 1.24 68.81
C GLN A 765 3.17 1.11 70.26
N GLN A 766 4.46 1.30 70.55
CA GLN A 766 4.98 1.30 71.91
C GLN A 766 4.43 2.48 72.72
N LEU A 767 4.34 3.67 72.09
CA LEU A 767 3.70 4.85 72.66
C LEU A 767 2.20 4.60 72.93
N MET A 768 1.50 3.91 72.02
CA MET A 768 0.10 3.53 72.23
C MET A 768 -0.06 2.51 73.37
N ARG A 769 0.80 1.48 73.47
CA ARG A 769 0.77 0.51 74.58
C ARG A 769 1.08 1.16 75.94
N GLN A 770 1.97 2.15 75.98
CA GLN A 770 2.23 2.94 77.19
C GLN A 770 0.99 3.78 77.59
N LYS A 771 0.32 4.41 76.63
CA LYS A 771 -0.96 5.11 76.87
C LYS A 771 -2.09 4.17 77.29
N GLU A 772 -2.19 2.98 76.70
CA GLU A 772 -3.20 1.98 77.06
C GLU A 772 -2.97 1.40 78.46
N ALA A 773 -1.71 1.14 78.85
CA ALA A 773 -1.37 0.70 80.20
C ALA A 773 -1.68 1.78 81.27
N GLN A 774 -1.42 3.06 80.97
CA GLN A 774 -1.82 4.17 81.84
C GLN A 774 -3.35 4.31 81.94
N ASN A 775 -4.08 4.14 80.84
CA ASN A 775 -5.55 4.21 80.83
C ASN A 775 -6.23 3.01 81.51
N LYS A 776 -5.63 1.81 81.44
CA LYS A 776 -6.19 0.59 82.06
C LYS A 776 -6.16 0.66 83.60
N VAL A 777 -5.07 1.18 84.17
CA VAL A 777 -4.95 1.42 85.63
C VAL A 777 -5.91 2.52 86.10
N ALA A 778 -6.16 3.55 85.28
CA ALA A 778 -7.16 4.57 85.57
C ALA A 778 -8.61 4.04 85.47
N PHE A 779 -8.90 3.18 84.49
CA PHE A 779 -10.22 2.60 84.25
C PHE A 779 -10.64 1.58 85.33
N GLU A 780 -9.71 0.76 85.83
CA GLU A 780 -9.98 -0.20 86.91
C GLU A 780 -10.23 0.51 88.26
N LYS A 781 -9.57 1.65 88.52
CA LYS A 781 -9.88 2.54 89.66
C LYS A 781 -11.23 3.25 89.52
N GLU A 782 -11.65 3.59 88.30
CA GLU A 782 -12.94 4.25 88.04
C GLU A 782 -14.14 3.28 88.10
N GLN A 783 -13.97 2.03 87.68
CA GLN A 783 -14.98 0.97 87.77
C GLN A 783 -15.30 0.60 89.23
N ALA A 784 -14.30 0.53 90.10
CA ALA A 784 -14.49 0.29 91.54
C ALA A 784 -15.29 1.41 92.22
N LYS A 785 -15.03 2.69 91.85
CA LYS A 785 -15.82 3.85 92.31
C LYS A 785 -17.25 3.86 91.74
N LYS A 786 -17.45 3.51 90.46
CA LYS A 786 -18.80 3.45 89.84
C LYS A 786 -19.72 2.39 90.46
N LEU A 787 -19.16 1.29 90.96
CA LEU A 787 -19.93 0.23 91.65
C LEU A 787 -20.35 0.65 93.07
N GLU A 788 -19.51 1.41 93.76
CA GLU A 788 -19.82 2.07 95.04
C GLU A 788 -20.97 3.10 94.86
N TYR A 789 -20.93 3.90 93.78
CA TYR A 789 -21.95 4.92 93.48
C TYR A 789 -23.33 4.37 93.08
N ARG A 790 -23.40 3.22 92.39
CA ARG A 790 -24.70 2.58 92.07
C ARG A 790 -25.42 2.06 93.31
N THR A 791 -24.68 1.72 94.36
CA THR A 791 -25.23 1.15 95.60
C THR A 791 -25.82 2.24 96.51
N ALA A 792 -25.32 3.48 96.42
CA ALA A 792 -25.84 4.64 97.13
C ALA A 792 -27.11 5.27 96.54
N LEU A 793 -27.29 5.25 95.22
CA LEU A 793 -28.42 5.89 94.52
C LEU A 793 -29.74 5.10 94.56
N ASN A 794 -29.75 3.89 95.10
CA ASN A 794 -30.97 3.11 95.37
C ASN A 794 -31.57 3.38 96.76
N ASN A 795 -31.07 4.37 97.51
CA ASN A 795 -31.63 4.80 98.79
C ASN A 795 -32.76 5.83 98.57
N PRO A 796 -34.01 5.55 99.00
CA PRO A 796 -35.15 6.46 98.82
C PRO A 796 -34.92 7.88 99.36
N LYS A 797 -34.15 8.03 100.46
CA LYS A 797 -33.84 9.34 101.05
C LYS A 797 -32.88 10.17 100.19
N GLU A 798 -31.93 9.53 99.50
CA GLU A 798 -31.03 10.23 98.56
C GLU A 798 -31.78 10.74 97.33
N ALA A 799 -32.81 10.01 96.87
CA ALA A 799 -33.69 10.48 95.81
C ALA A 799 -34.52 11.71 96.23
N GLU A 800 -35.01 11.76 97.48
CA GLU A 800 -35.71 12.93 98.03
C GLU A 800 -34.79 14.16 98.12
N TYR A 801 -33.55 13.97 98.55
CA TYR A 801 -32.53 15.03 98.56
C TYR A 801 -32.19 15.51 97.15
N LEU A 802 -32.02 14.60 96.19
CA LEU A 802 -31.78 14.97 94.80
C LEU A 802 -32.96 15.76 94.20
N LEU A 803 -34.20 15.38 94.54
CA LEU A 803 -35.40 16.11 94.15
C LEU A 803 -35.48 17.49 94.80
N LEU A 804 -35.09 17.63 96.07
CA LEU A 804 -35.06 18.92 96.75
C LEU A 804 -34.03 19.88 96.11
N ILE A 805 -32.83 19.36 95.80
CA ILE A 805 -31.78 20.11 95.10
C ILE A 805 -32.31 20.61 93.76
N HIS A 806 -32.78 19.70 92.89
CA HIS A 806 -33.17 20.03 91.53
C HIS A 806 -34.48 20.83 91.42
N LYS A 807 -35.49 20.54 92.25
CA LYS A 807 -36.81 21.19 92.13
C LYS A 807 -36.94 22.48 92.93
N LYS A 808 -36.11 22.70 93.96
CA LYS A 808 -36.28 23.84 94.89
C LYS A 808 -35.00 24.67 95.05
N LEU A 809 -33.88 24.06 95.46
CA LEU A 809 -32.69 24.83 95.83
C LEU A 809 -31.95 25.40 94.61
N ILE A 810 -31.76 24.61 93.55
CA ILE A 810 -31.15 25.07 92.29
C ILE A 810 -31.97 26.21 91.67
N PRO A 811 -33.29 26.07 91.43
CA PRO A 811 -34.08 27.13 90.81
C PRO A 811 -34.03 28.45 91.60
N LEU A 812 -34.18 28.41 92.93
CA LEU A 812 -34.14 29.62 93.76
C LEU A 812 -32.76 30.30 93.76
N THR A 813 -31.68 29.51 93.75
CA THR A 813 -30.31 30.03 93.74
C THR A 813 -29.96 30.64 92.37
N GLN A 814 -30.36 29.99 91.27
CA GLN A 814 -30.20 30.50 89.91
C GLN A 814 -31.01 31.78 89.68
N GLU A 815 -32.27 31.81 90.15
CA GLU A 815 -33.16 32.95 90.01
C GLU A 815 -32.55 34.20 90.68
N TYR A 816 -31.95 34.03 91.86
CA TYR A 816 -31.27 35.13 92.53
C TYR A 816 -29.96 35.54 91.85
N LEU A 817 -29.19 34.57 91.33
CA LEU A 817 -27.97 34.83 90.60
C LEU A 817 -28.23 35.61 89.30
N ALA A 818 -29.29 35.25 88.58
CA ALA A 818 -29.75 35.98 87.39
C ALA A 818 -30.22 37.40 87.75
N TYR A 819 -30.96 37.55 88.85
CA TYR A 819 -31.33 38.88 89.37
C TYR A 819 -30.10 39.74 89.67
N LEU A 820 -29.10 39.21 90.40
CA LEU A 820 -27.89 39.96 90.74
C LEU A 820 -27.10 40.37 89.48
N LYS A 821 -26.96 39.46 88.49
CA LYS A 821 -26.31 39.78 87.22
C LYS A 821 -27.04 40.87 86.43
N SER A 822 -28.37 40.90 86.48
CA SER A 822 -29.17 41.95 85.81
C SER A 822 -29.00 43.35 86.43
N GLN A 823 -28.40 43.45 87.63
CA GLN A 823 -28.08 44.73 88.27
C GLN A 823 -26.72 45.31 87.83
N LEU A 824 -25.93 44.56 87.05
CA LEU A 824 -24.67 45.03 86.47
C LEU A 824 -24.89 45.54 85.03
N PRO A 825 -24.35 46.71 84.64
CA PRO A 825 -24.42 47.20 83.26
C PRO A 825 -23.51 46.39 82.31
N GLU A 826 -23.92 46.23 81.05
CA GLU A 826 -23.23 45.39 80.05
C GLU A 826 -21.84 45.89 79.61
N ASN A 827 -21.44 47.13 79.91
CA ASN A 827 -20.13 47.70 79.58
C ASN A 827 -19.48 48.35 80.82
N TYR A 828 -18.74 47.54 81.58
CA TYR A 828 -18.16 47.90 82.88
C TYR A 828 -16.87 48.76 82.80
N GLU A 829 -16.33 48.96 81.60
CA GLU A 829 -15.14 49.76 81.37
C GLU A 829 -15.51 51.11 80.76
N LEU A 830 -15.76 52.14 81.59
CA LEU A 830 -15.50 53.57 81.33
C LEU A 830 -16.08 54.45 82.47
N GLU A 831 -15.17 55.09 83.22
CA GLU A 831 -15.35 56.28 84.08
C GLU A 831 -16.67 56.41 84.88
N PHE A 832 -16.88 55.52 85.86
CA PHE A 832 -17.88 55.75 86.92
C PHE A 832 -17.24 56.31 88.20
N LYS A 833 -17.91 57.30 88.82
CA LYS A 833 -17.55 57.90 90.13
C LYS A 833 -17.27 56.80 91.16
N GLU A 834 -16.22 56.96 92.00
CA GLU A 834 -15.77 55.95 92.98
C GLU A 834 -16.89 55.31 93.82
N GLU A 835 -17.95 56.06 94.11
CA GLU A 835 -19.11 55.58 94.88
C GLU A 835 -19.90 54.48 94.17
N LEU A 836 -20.07 54.56 92.83
CA LEU A 836 -20.75 53.52 92.03
C LEU A 836 -19.89 52.26 91.85
N LYS A 837 -18.56 52.42 91.77
CA LYS A 837 -17.62 51.30 91.68
C LYS A 837 -17.68 50.41 92.93
N LYS A 838 -17.68 51.02 94.13
CA LYS A 838 -17.85 50.31 95.41
C LYS A 838 -19.21 49.61 95.55
N GLU A 839 -20.24 50.06 94.84
CA GLU A 839 -21.55 49.41 94.82
C GLU A 839 -21.55 48.17 93.93
N TYR A 840 -20.97 48.24 92.72
CA TYR A 840 -20.87 47.09 91.83
C TYR A 840 -19.94 46.00 92.35
N GLU A 841 -18.82 46.35 93.00
CA GLU A 841 -17.94 45.39 93.67
C GLU A 841 -18.67 44.56 94.74
N LYS A 842 -19.67 45.14 95.42
CA LYS A 842 -20.52 44.39 96.39
C LYS A 842 -21.51 43.45 95.70
N ILE A 843 -22.03 43.84 94.54
CA ILE A 843 -22.91 42.97 93.72
C ILE A 843 -22.08 41.81 93.16
N GLU A 844 -20.86 42.06 92.69
CA GLU A 844 -19.93 41.02 92.27
C GLU A 844 -19.56 40.07 93.43
N ASP A 845 -19.28 40.58 94.63
CA ASP A 845 -19.02 39.74 95.81
C ASP A 845 -20.24 38.84 96.15
N LYS A 846 -21.46 39.37 96.00
CA LYS A 846 -22.69 38.56 96.15
C LYS A 846 -22.84 37.54 95.03
N ILE A 847 -22.57 37.90 93.78
CA ILE A 847 -22.58 36.97 92.65
C ILE A 847 -21.59 35.84 92.90
N GLN A 848 -20.37 36.14 93.36
CA GLN A 848 -19.38 35.12 93.70
C GLN A 848 -19.86 34.18 94.81
N LYS A 849 -20.48 34.70 95.88
CA LYS A 849 -20.99 33.85 96.97
C LYS A 849 -22.18 32.99 96.54
N VAL A 850 -23.11 33.54 95.76
CA VAL A 850 -24.27 32.80 95.25
C VAL A 850 -23.85 31.79 94.17
N SER A 851 -22.86 32.11 93.34
CA SER A 851 -22.25 31.15 92.41
C SER A 851 -21.63 29.98 93.16
N ALA A 852 -20.87 30.23 94.23
CA ALA A 852 -20.29 29.17 95.03
C ALA A 852 -21.36 28.25 95.67
N LEU A 853 -22.48 28.83 96.14
CA LEU A 853 -23.63 28.05 96.62
C LEU A 853 -24.26 27.20 95.50
N TYR A 854 -24.41 27.78 94.31
CA TYR A 854 -24.93 27.08 93.13
C TYR A 854 -24.00 25.94 92.68
N ASP A 855 -22.69 26.16 92.72
CA ASP A 855 -21.68 25.17 92.33
C ASP A 855 -21.69 23.97 93.29
N ILE A 856 -21.88 24.18 94.60
CA ILE A 856 -22.03 23.09 95.58
C ILE A 856 -23.23 22.20 95.22
N LEU A 857 -24.38 22.78 94.87
CA LEU A 857 -25.57 22.01 94.49
C LEU A 857 -25.36 21.19 93.20
N ASN A 858 -24.53 21.68 92.27
CA ASN A 858 -24.23 21.04 90.99
C ASN A 858 -22.95 20.20 91.00
N ASN A 859 -22.25 20.07 92.14
CA ASN A 859 -20.98 19.34 92.22
C ASN A 859 -21.18 17.82 92.26
N GLU A 860 -21.78 17.25 91.21
CA GLU A 860 -22.04 15.81 91.10
C GLU A 860 -20.76 14.98 90.94
N LYS A 861 -19.66 15.60 90.52
CA LYS A 861 -18.40 14.91 90.25
C LYS A 861 -17.53 14.73 91.50
N GLN A 862 -17.43 15.76 92.34
CA GLN A 862 -16.60 15.70 93.55
C GLN A 862 -17.44 15.44 94.82
N MET A 863 -18.74 15.79 94.82
CA MET A 863 -19.69 15.50 95.90
C MET A 863 -20.95 14.79 95.33
N PRO A 864 -20.83 13.52 94.91
CA PRO A 864 -21.91 12.84 94.21
C PRO A 864 -23.18 12.65 95.06
N HIS A 865 -23.04 12.51 96.39
CA HIS A 865 -24.15 12.30 97.32
C HIS A 865 -25.02 13.56 97.49
N PRO A 866 -26.31 13.52 97.12
CA PRO A 866 -27.24 14.63 97.32
C PRO A 866 -27.31 15.13 98.77
N LYS A 867 -27.28 14.22 99.76
CA LYS A 867 -27.24 14.56 101.18
C LYS A 867 -26.03 15.45 101.54
N GLU A 868 -24.86 15.12 101.03
CA GLU A 868 -23.62 15.87 101.30
C GLU A 868 -23.65 17.25 100.64
N ARG A 869 -24.15 17.34 99.41
CA ARG A 869 -24.37 18.62 98.71
C ARG A 869 -25.33 19.52 99.46
N ILE A 870 -26.43 18.98 99.98
CA ILE A 870 -27.37 19.75 100.82
C ILE A 870 -26.70 20.23 102.11
N ARG A 871 -25.95 19.34 102.78
CA ARG A 871 -25.27 19.68 104.04
C ARG A 871 -24.25 20.81 103.83
N GLU A 872 -23.43 20.69 102.81
CA GLU A 872 -22.42 21.71 102.47
C GLU A 872 -23.07 23.00 101.96
N PHE A 873 -24.15 22.90 101.17
CA PHE A 873 -24.91 24.06 100.71
C PHE A 873 -25.45 24.87 101.89
N TYR A 874 -26.10 24.22 102.86
CA TYR A 874 -26.64 24.94 104.02
C TYR A 874 -25.55 25.43 104.98
N HIS A 875 -24.47 24.67 105.15
CA HIS A 875 -23.31 25.13 105.91
C HIS A 875 -22.75 26.43 105.30
N ARG A 876 -22.56 26.44 103.98
CA ARG A 876 -22.08 27.62 103.27
C ARG A 876 -23.10 28.75 103.26
N LEU A 877 -24.39 28.44 103.12
CA LEU A 877 -25.47 29.43 103.14
C LEU A 877 -25.50 30.15 104.49
N ASP A 878 -25.35 29.44 105.60
CA ASP A 878 -25.30 30.04 106.95
C ASP A 878 -24.12 31.02 107.09
N LEU A 879 -22.95 30.66 106.54
CA LEU A 879 -21.75 31.51 106.58
C LEU A 879 -21.90 32.81 105.76
N VAL A 880 -22.70 32.80 104.69
CA VAL A 880 -22.86 33.95 103.79
C VAL A 880 -24.20 34.68 103.93
N ALA A 881 -25.16 34.11 104.68
CA ALA A 881 -26.54 34.59 104.81
C ALA A 881 -26.64 36.06 105.24
N GLU A 882 -25.81 36.48 106.20
CA GLU A 882 -25.76 37.85 106.69
C GLU A 882 -25.29 38.83 105.59
N LYS A 883 -24.25 38.45 104.84
CA LYS A 883 -23.71 39.23 103.71
C LYS A 883 -24.67 39.28 102.52
N LEU A 884 -25.43 38.22 102.27
CA LEU A 884 -26.46 38.23 101.23
C LEU A 884 -27.66 39.10 101.62
N SER A 885 -28.04 39.09 102.91
CA SER A 885 -29.20 39.81 103.44
C SER A 885 -29.00 41.31 103.62
N THR A 886 -27.77 41.76 103.85
CA THR A 886 -27.40 43.18 103.96
C THR A 886 -27.52 43.88 102.60
N HIS A 887 -28.28 44.98 102.51
CA HIS A 887 -28.46 45.75 101.27
C HIS A 887 -28.03 47.19 101.46
N ARG A 888 -27.75 47.87 100.34
CA ARG A 888 -28.35 49.17 100.08
C ARG A 888 -28.61 49.29 98.57
N ASP A 889 -29.86 49.25 98.16
CA ASP A 889 -30.27 50.03 96.98
C ASP A 889 -30.64 51.41 97.52
N LYS A 890 -30.30 52.46 96.78
CA LYS A 890 -30.70 53.85 97.01
C LYS A 890 -32.06 53.97 97.69
N GLU A 891 -32.04 54.19 99.01
CA GLU A 891 -33.25 54.26 99.85
C GLU A 891 -34.19 55.37 99.38
N PHE A 892 -33.69 56.41 98.71
CA PHE A 892 -34.51 57.53 98.29
C PHE A 892 -35.25 57.28 96.98
N ASP A 893 -34.61 56.66 95.98
CA ASP A 893 -35.21 56.45 94.65
C ASP A 893 -36.30 55.37 94.67
N ARG A 894 -36.09 54.30 95.45
CA ARG A 894 -37.09 53.23 95.62
C ARG A 894 -38.19 53.60 96.60
N PHE A 895 -37.90 54.38 97.65
CA PHE A 895 -38.94 54.96 98.52
C PHE A 895 -39.82 55.95 97.74
N CYS A 896 -39.24 56.85 96.94
CA CYS A 896 -40.01 57.78 96.10
C CYS A 896 -40.84 57.04 95.03
N GLN A 897 -40.27 56.07 94.32
CA GLN A 897 -41.03 55.24 93.36
C GLN A 897 -42.15 54.46 94.04
N ASN A 898 -41.90 53.89 95.22
CA ASN A 898 -42.90 53.06 95.91
C ASN A 898 -43.93 53.89 96.70
N VAL A 899 -43.60 55.11 97.15
CA VAL A 899 -44.57 56.09 97.67
C VAL A 899 -45.46 56.57 96.53
N LEU A 900 -44.93 56.81 95.32
CA LEU A 900 -45.75 57.11 94.14
C LEU A 900 -46.68 55.95 93.77
N ILE A 901 -46.21 54.70 93.85
CA ILE A 901 -47.06 53.51 93.64
C ILE A 901 -48.10 53.37 94.76
N ALA A 902 -47.74 53.61 96.03
CA ALA A 902 -48.66 53.57 97.16
C ALA A 902 -49.71 54.70 97.11
N ILE A 903 -49.33 55.91 96.68
CA ILE A 903 -50.24 57.03 96.39
C ILE A 903 -51.15 56.66 95.21
N GLY A 904 -50.60 56.05 94.16
CA GLY A 904 -51.37 55.54 93.01
C GLY A 904 -52.42 54.50 93.42
N VAL A 905 -52.05 53.56 94.30
CA VAL A 905 -52.95 52.54 94.88
C VAL A 905 -54.03 53.17 95.78
N LEU A 906 -53.72 54.25 96.50
CA LEU A 906 -54.70 54.99 97.32
C LEU A 906 -55.66 55.85 96.48
N LEU A 907 -55.19 56.45 95.38
CA LEU A 907 -56.01 57.28 94.47
C LEU A 907 -56.86 56.46 93.48
N SER A 908 -56.45 55.22 93.14
CA SER A 908 -57.19 54.32 92.24
C SER A 908 -58.22 53.40 92.93
N GLY A 909 -58.36 53.51 94.26
CA GLY A 909 -59.18 52.60 95.08
C GLY A 909 -58.45 51.32 95.52
N ILE A 910 -58.71 50.90 96.76
CA ILE A 910 -57.92 49.87 97.51
C ILE A 910 -57.90 48.49 96.80
N VAL A 911 -58.98 48.10 96.11
CA VAL A 911 -59.11 46.75 95.53
C VAL A 911 -58.32 46.58 94.22
N PRO A 912 -58.39 47.48 93.23
CA PRO A 912 -57.51 47.45 92.06
C PRO A 912 -56.01 47.43 92.42
N GLY A 913 -55.61 48.17 93.47
CA GLY A 913 -54.21 48.27 93.89
C GLY A 913 -53.63 46.99 94.51
N LEU A 914 -54.43 46.19 95.24
CA LEU A 914 -54.00 44.89 95.77
C LEU A 914 -53.84 43.84 94.67
N ILE A 915 -54.65 43.90 93.61
CA ILE A 915 -54.52 43.02 92.44
C ILE A 915 -53.23 43.35 91.68
N ALA A 916 -52.93 44.64 91.48
CA ALA A 916 -51.68 45.08 90.88
C ALA A 916 -50.44 44.63 91.69
N LEU A 917 -50.52 44.67 93.03
CA LEU A 917 -49.46 44.16 93.93
C LEU A 917 -49.28 42.64 93.84
N LYS A 918 -50.37 41.88 93.74
CA LYS A 918 -50.30 40.42 93.55
C LYS A 918 -49.67 40.07 92.20
N ILE A 919 -50.06 40.76 91.13
CA ILE A 919 -49.48 40.59 89.78
C ILE A 919 -47.98 40.98 89.80
N TYR A 920 -47.61 42.07 90.46
CA TYR A 920 -46.21 42.51 90.60
C TYR A 920 -45.32 41.49 91.33
N SER A 921 -45.88 40.79 92.33
CA SER A 921 -45.16 39.74 93.07
C SER A 921 -44.98 38.44 92.27
N SER A 922 -45.82 38.19 91.25
CA SER A 922 -45.80 36.96 90.44
C SER A 922 -45.14 37.11 89.07
N VAL A 923 -44.74 38.31 88.66
CA VAL A 923 -44.13 38.58 87.34
C VAL A 923 -42.64 38.94 87.51
N GLY A 924 -41.76 38.24 86.80
CA GLY A 924 -40.29 38.34 86.91
C GLY A 924 -39.69 37.40 87.98
N TYR A 925 -38.53 37.75 88.54
CA TYR A 925 -37.82 36.96 89.57
C TYR A 925 -38.59 36.88 90.91
N SER A 926 -39.65 36.08 90.96
CA SER A 926 -40.53 35.81 92.10
C SER A 926 -39.80 35.47 93.41
N GLY A 927 -38.72 34.68 93.38
CA GLY A 927 -37.96 34.27 94.58
C GLY A 927 -37.25 35.44 95.29
N THR A 928 -37.04 36.54 94.58
CA THR A 928 -36.35 37.75 95.06
C THR A 928 -37.28 38.85 95.57
N LYS A 929 -38.60 38.72 95.36
CA LYS A 929 -39.60 39.76 95.69
C LYS A 929 -40.41 39.39 96.95
N SER A 930 -40.61 40.35 97.85
CA SER A 930 -41.41 40.19 99.08
C SER A 930 -42.60 41.16 99.11
N LEU A 931 -43.71 40.75 99.75
CA LEU A 931 -44.82 41.65 100.10
C LEU A 931 -44.43 42.65 101.19
N LEU A 932 -43.37 42.37 101.94
CA LEU A 932 -42.80 43.25 102.96
C LEU A 932 -41.77 44.14 102.26
N PHE A 933 -42.21 45.35 101.90
CA PHE A 933 -41.49 46.31 101.04
C PHE A 933 -40.16 46.83 101.62
N TRP A 934 -39.87 46.54 102.89
CA TRP A 934 -38.60 46.87 103.56
C TRP A 934 -37.59 45.72 103.58
N ARG A 935 -37.93 44.54 103.04
CA ARG A 935 -36.99 43.40 102.97
C ARG A 935 -36.21 43.41 101.68
N SER A 936 -34.92 43.12 101.81
CA SER A 936 -33.98 43.06 100.70
C SER A 936 -34.17 41.80 99.84
N ALA A 937 -33.81 41.84 98.56
CA ALA A 937 -33.94 40.69 97.66
C ALA A 937 -33.15 39.48 98.17
N GLY A 938 -31.93 39.72 98.67
CA GLY A 938 -31.10 38.68 99.29
C GLY A 938 -31.67 38.13 100.59
N HIS A 939 -32.28 38.98 101.42
CA HIS A 939 -32.96 38.51 102.64
C HIS A 939 -34.15 37.59 102.31
N ASN A 940 -34.89 37.91 101.24
CA ASN A 940 -36.02 37.10 100.80
C ASN A 940 -35.56 35.72 100.27
N VAL A 941 -34.49 35.70 99.47
CA VAL A 941 -33.93 34.45 98.93
C VAL A 941 -33.37 33.57 100.03
N VAL A 942 -32.58 34.13 100.97
CA VAL A 942 -32.06 33.39 102.13
C VAL A 942 -33.20 32.83 102.98
N SER A 943 -34.27 33.60 103.21
CA SER A 943 -35.45 33.12 103.93
C SER A 943 -36.19 32.00 103.18
N ASN A 944 -36.31 32.10 101.85
CA ASN A 944 -36.98 31.10 101.02
C ASN A 944 -36.17 29.79 100.98
N LEU A 945 -34.84 29.86 100.87
CA LEU A 945 -33.94 28.71 100.95
C LEU A 945 -34.00 28.05 102.33
N ASN A 946 -33.91 28.83 103.41
CA ASN A 946 -33.96 28.31 104.79
C ASN A 946 -35.32 27.69 105.16
N ARG A 947 -36.41 27.98 104.44
CA ARG A 947 -37.70 27.32 104.65
C ARG A 947 -37.61 25.81 104.44
N TYR A 948 -36.79 25.38 103.49
CA TYR A 948 -36.59 23.96 103.18
C TYR A 948 -35.54 23.30 104.07
N LYS A 949 -34.83 24.06 104.92
CA LYS A 949 -33.84 23.53 105.87
C LYS A 949 -34.50 22.78 107.03
N LYS A 950 -35.70 23.20 107.43
CA LYS A 950 -36.44 22.62 108.57
C LYS A 950 -36.97 21.21 108.32
N ASP A 951 -37.05 20.78 107.06
CA ASP A 951 -37.59 19.48 106.66
C ASP A 951 -36.49 18.40 106.46
N ILE A 952 -35.25 18.65 106.89
CA ILE A 952 -34.08 17.80 106.62
C ILE A 952 -33.42 17.35 107.94
N ASP A 953 -33.41 16.04 108.21
CA ASP A 953 -32.83 15.44 109.41
C ASP A 953 -31.30 15.20 109.23
N LEU A 954 -30.48 16.12 109.75
CA LEU A 954 -29.01 16.09 109.67
C LEU A 954 -28.41 16.04 111.08
N THR A 955 -28.29 14.85 111.67
CA THR A 955 -27.52 14.63 112.92
C THR A 955 -26.05 14.28 112.60
N ILE A 956 -25.12 14.89 113.34
CA ILE A 956 -23.65 14.78 113.17
C ILE A 956 -23.05 14.24 114.48
N GLN A 957 -22.20 13.21 114.40
CA GLN A 957 -21.18 12.92 115.41
C GLN A 957 -19.80 13.06 114.75
N ALA A 958 -18.89 13.72 115.46
CA ALA A 958 -17.52 14.04 115.06
C ALA A 958 -16.56 13.33 116.00
N GLU A 959 -15.45 12.79 115.47
CA GLU A 959 -14.19 12.47 116.16
C GLU A 959 -13.14 12.42 115.04
N LYS A 960 -12.22 13.40 114.94
CA LYS A 960 -10.97 13.62 115.71
C LYS A 960 -9.86 12.66 115.25
N ASP A 961 -8.83 13.22 114.59
CA ASP A 961 -7.46 13.39 115.15
C ASP A 961 -6.65 12.15 114.69
N ASP A 962 -5.39 12.14 114.24
CA ASP A 962 -4.24 13.05 114.30
C ASP A 962 -3.19 12.56 113.25
N ASP A 963 -2.04 13.24 113.23
CA ASP A 963 -0.73 12.88 112.64
C ASP A 963 -0.53 13.32 111.16
N GLU A 964 -0.01 14.52 110.87
CA GLU A 964 1.35 15.04 111.15
C GLU A 964 2.46 14.03 110.80
N GLU A 965 3.14 14.23 109.64
CA GLU A 965 4.54 14.66 109.64
C GLU A 965 5.07 14.96 108.23
N SER A 966 5.72 16.13 108.14
CA SER A 966 6.89 16.57 107.35
C SER A 966 7.64 15.51 106.50
N ALA A 967 8.33 15.83 105.41
CA ALA A 967 9.22 16.97 105.23
C ALA A 967 9.65 17.18 103.75
N GLU A 968 9.94 18.44 103.45
CA GLU A 968 11.11 18.98 102.71
C GLU A 968 11.61 18.32 101.41
N ILE A 969 11.41 19.08 100.32
CA ILE A 969 12.43 19.75 99.50
C ILE A 969 13.84 19.12 99.46
N SER A 970 14.26 18.70 98.27
CA SER A 970 15.61 19.04 97.76
C SER A 970 15.63 19.10 96.23
N LEU A 971 16.35 20.13 95.74
CA LEU A 971 16.82 20.34 94.37
C LEU A 971 17.64 19.11 93.90
N GLU A 972 17.85 18.80 92.63
CA GLU A 972 18.44 19.61 91.56
C GLU A 972 18.54 18.76 90.26
N PHE A 973 18.70 19.44 89.10
CA PHE A 973 18.95 19.00 87.71
C PHE A 973 17.77 18.72 86.78
#